data_AF-A0A014QRK8-F1
#
_entry.id   AF-A0A014QRK8-F1
#
_cell.length_a   1.000
_cell.length_b   1.000
_cell.length_c   1.000
_cell.angle_alpha   90.00
_cell.angle_beta   90.00
_cell.angle_gamma   90.00
#
_symmetry.space_group_name_H-M   'P 1'
#
loop_
_entity.id
_entity.type
_entity.pdbx_description
1 polymer ?
#
loop_
_entity_poly.entity_id
_entity_poly.type
_entity_poly.pdbx_seq_one_letter_code
_entity_poly.pdbx_strand_id
1 'polypeptide(L)'
;MAFHELLVLRSGAPGLPGPYLQENMAPYRLLDGIKGSSPNIAMAIGGRTKSRVLGLDEPRDYAVRLRLLAPDTILADCDLHLQPICSAPRIRGGPRPGHYKYHVLEDFTDNDTMQIALSIYCDALSHFCDVVLFFVADFGGMMETVRFFSAWIMRAKRRTYYSRSRVFIVPAEDLPWDERRFEFFLSAELLSEMQGCHRKCPRTLADVRDIITQYLDIGVTDGADDMSRLLISQIYRGAEMRSTMGTKYSAIHTKALLQASIAHLPKCRISPFNPVAAARLSNPVPERIGEHLLEAMTAFQSVDSDYTELVASALVMNAFPPGMHEFPADHVFRSLYFEPIRECVDALEDFSLLDRIGTVFCRIATDIRAMGLSSASQHIARLQGNGTAATLYLENTCSLCLVQEPAFTLDCLHRICSACVKICCPACEGLHNTPSACPSCRARHQRVLVLAPPTAGIRSIELDGMAPHSLWGFLKDLQKQIGLTAMPLREYFDVVVARGAGIFFALTLFTESWTLAECRHQLPNLLRCRIRGNRIIFGKNLCWDLAKVKTCNNAMMTVSDGKTTCRNFNSSTAPKRKLTSSLFYIELDSVPAFYSSPEVCTIIISCRVSASNALLDLIFKLHRTQQVTECRNMQPFRRQVTISALSLQTAISVQMDGFDGKKQHISNCPYRIEKLVRDQGLLDIFGNSSHTVPSSPRQSGLAEGKADLYVEVDRLIETLQTFKE
;
A
#
# COMPACT_ATOMS: atom_id res chain seq x y z
N MET A 1 -19.29 -17.81 23.92
CA MET A 1 -18.52 -17.31 22.75
C MET A 1 -17.69 -16.12 23.23
N ALA A 2 -16.42 -15.99 22.84
CA ALA A 2 -15.62 -14.85 23.28
C ALA A 2 -16.15 -13.55 22.63
N PHE A 3 -16.61 -12.60 23.45
CA PHE A 3 -17.05 -11.28 22.98
C PHE A 3 -15.83 -10.41 22.72
N HIS A 4 -15.79 -9.77 21.55
CA HIS A 4 -14.82 -8.72 21.29
C HIS A 4 -15.55 -7.49 20.76
N GLU A 5 -15.56 -6.43 21.57
CA GLU A 5 -16.05 -5.11 21.19
C GLU A 5 -15.13 -4.56 20.11
N LEU A 6 -15.70 -4.26 18.94
CA LEU A 6 -15.00 -3.65 17.81
C LEU A 6 -14.89 -2.14 18.00
N LEU A 7 -16.02 -1.47 18.21
CA LEU A 7 -16.08 -0.02 18.36
C LEU A 7 -16.77 0.35 19.66
N VAL A 8 -16.14 1.24 20.43
CA VAL A 8 -16.69 1.78 21.67
C VAL A 8 -16.50 3.29 21.68
N LEU A 9 -17.55 4.03 22.07
CA LEU A 9 -17.44 5.47 22.28
C LEU A 9 -16.67 5.78 23.56
N ARG A 10 -15.80 6.79 23.48
CA ARG A 10 -15.04 7.29 24.63
C ARG A 10 -15.16 8.80 24.72
N SER A 11 -15.36 9.29 25.93
CA SER A 11 -15.31 10.72 26.20
C SER A 11 -13.85 11.22 26.27
N GLY A 12 -13.66 12.52 26.01
CA GLY A 12 -12.35 13.16 26.13
C GLY A 12 -11.81 13.16 27.57
N ALA A 13 -10.49 13.21 27.71
CA ALA A 13 -9.84 13.54 28.98
C ALA A 13 -9.47 15.03 29.02
N PRO A 14 -9.33 15.65 30.20
CA PRO A 14 -8.93 17.05 30.31
C PRO A 14 -7.67 17.35 29.50
N GLY A 15 -7.74 18.36 28.61
CA GLY A 15 -6.63 18.78 27.75
C GLY A 15 -6.44 17.96 26.47
N LEU A 16 -7.30 16.99 26.17
CA LEU A 16 -7.33 16.26 24.90
C LEU A 16 -8.59 16.62 24.09
N PRO A 17 -8.55 16.60 22.74
CA PRO A 17 -9.76 16.77 21.91
C PRO A 17 -10.75 15.64 22.17
N GLY A 18 -11.96 15.66 21.59
CA GLY A 18 -12.93 14.58 21.74
C GLY A 18 -14.31 14.97 21.22
N PRO A 19 -15.27 14.03 21.15
CA PRO A 19 -15.19 12.63 21.60
C PRO A 19 -14.32 11.72 20.72
N TYR A 20 -14.09 10.47 21.16
CA TYR A 20 -13.31 9.47 20.42
C TYR A 20 -14.12 8.21 20.12
N LEU A 21 -13.78 7.60 18.99
CA LEU A 21 -14.10 6.21 18.69
C LEU A 21 -12.88 5.34 18.99
N GLN A 22 -13.00 4.43 19.95
CA GLN A 22 -11.99 3.41 20.22
C GLN A 22 -12.28 2.17 19.37
N GLU A 23 -11.35 1.82 18.48
CA GLU A 23 -11.37 0.64 17.63
C GLU A 23 -10.44 -0.43 18.22
N ASN A 24 -10.96 -1.64 18.46
CA ASN A 24 -10.20 -2.78 18.95
C ASN A 24 -9.76 -3.67 17.79
N MET A 25 -8.48 -4.08 17.79
CA MET A 25 -7.94 -4.94 16.73
C MET A 25 -8.35 -6.41 16.91
N ALA A 26 -8.59 -6.89 18.13
CA ALA A 26 -8.87 -8.31 18.41
C ALA A 26 -10.06 -8.93 17.64
N PRO A 27 -11.23 -8.27 17.48
CA PRO A 27 -12.36 -8.83 16.75
C PRO A 27 -12.09 -9.15 15.28
N TYR A 28 -11.10 -8.50 14.63
CA TYR A 28 -10.73 -8.80 13.25
C TYR A 28 -10.18 -10.22 13.07
N ARG A 29 -9.77 -10.90 14.16
CA ARG A 29 -9.38 -12.32 14.14
C ARG A 29 -10.49 -13.23 13.59
N LEU A 30 -11.76 -12.83 13.72
CA LEU A 30 -12.89 -13.56 13.11
C LEU A 30 -12.77 -13.64 11.59
N LEU A 31 -12.31 -12.56 10.95
CA LEU A 31 -12.09 -12.52 9.49
C LEU A 31 -10.85 -13.33 9.09
N ASP A 32 -9.81 -13.36 9.91
CA ASP A 32 -8.63 -14.20 9.65
C ASP A 32 -8.95 -15.69 9.69
N GLY A 33 -9.93 -16.10 10.50
CA GLY A 33 -10.39 -17.49 10.57
C GLY A 33 -11.13 -17.96 9.31
N ILE A 34 -11.64 -17.01 8.50
CA ILE A 34 -12.38 -17.26 7.26
C ILE A 34 -11.35 -17.33 6.12
N LYS A 35 -10.92 -18.55 5.79
CA LYS A 35 -9.80 -18.78 4.85
C LYS A 35 -10.21 -18.54 3.39
N GLY A 36 -9.95 -17.34 2.88
CA GLY A 36 -10.04 -17.02 1.44
C GLY A 36 -11.47 -16.98 0.87
N SER A 37 -12.49 -17.44 1.61
CA SER A 37 -13.89 -17.24 1.28
C SER A 37 -14.34 -15.80 1.57
N SER A 38 -15.41 -15.38 0.91
CA SER A 38 -16.07 -14.10 1.17
C SER A 38 -17.01 -14.26 2.38
N PRO A 39 -16.81 -13.51 3.47
CA PRO A 39 -17.63 -13.64 4.67
C PRO A 39 -19.04 -13.16 4.39
N ASN A 40 -20.01 -13.86 4.96
CA ASN A 40 -21.37 -13.37 5.11
C ASN A 40 -21.45 -12.45 6.32
N ILE A 41 -22.02 -11.27 6.16
CA ILE A 41 -22.07 -10.27 7.22
C ILE A 41 -23.49 -9.73 7.34
N ALA A 42 -24.13 -10.01 8.47
CA ALA A 42 -25.37 -9.35 8.86
C ALA A 42 -25.05 -8.22 9.84
N MET A 43 -25.76 -7.10 9.74
CA MET A 43 -25.74 -6.06 10.77
C MET A 43 -27.09 -6.01 11.47
N ALA A 44 -27.12 -6.04 12.80
CA ALA A 44 -28.35 -5.88 13.57
C ALA A 44 -28.27 -4.62 14.41
N ILE A 45 -29.16 -3.66 14.13
CA ILE A 45 -29.23 -2.36 14.79
C ILE A 45 -30.42 -2.35 15.75
N GLY A 46 -30.15 -2.19 17.04
CA GLY A 46 -31.16 -2.16 18.09
C GLY A 46 -30.53 -2.29 19.47
N GLY A 47 -31.34 -2.63 20.47
CA GLY A 47 -30.99 -2.69 21.89
C GLY A 47 -31.48 -3.98 22.53
N ARG A 48 -32.39 -3.83 23.50
CA ARG A 48 -32.91 -4.98 24.28
C ARG A 48 -33.79 -5.88 23.43
N THR A 49 -34.65 -5.32 22.58
CA THR A 49 -35.55 -6.11 21.72
C THR A 49 -34.75 -6.94 20.74
N LYS A 50 -33.77 -6.33 20.05
CA LYS A 50 -32.78 -7.03 19.22
C LYS A 50 -32.12 -8.20 19.96
N SER A 51 -31.61 -7.93 21.17
CA SER A 51 -30.87 -8.94 21.94
C SER A 51 -31.76 -10.13 22.29
N ARG A 52 -32.99 -9.87 22.75
CA ARG A 52 -33.99 -10.91 23.03
C ARG A 52 -34.34 -11.74 21.78
N VAL A 53 -34.69 -11.08 20.67
CA VAL A 53 -35.14 -11.75 19.44
C VAL A 53 -34.02 -12.59 18.81
N LEU A 54 -32.77 -12.12 18.87
CA LEU A 54 -31.62 -12.83 18.31
C LEU A 54 -30.96 -13.80 19.31
N GLY A 55 -31.49 -13.96 20.53
CA GLY A 55 -30.91 -14.82 21.55
C GLY A 55 -29.50 -14.40 21.97
N LEU A 56 -29.21 -13.10 21.97
CA LEU A 56 -27.93 -12.53 22.35
C LEU A 56 -27.94 -12.12 23.82
N ASP A 57 -26.81 -12.34 24.51
CA ASP A 57 -26.61 -11.81 25.85
C ASP A 57 -26.80 -10.30 25.89
N GLU A 58 -27.50 -9.81 26.93
CA GLU A 58 -27.73 -8.37 27.10
C GLU A 58 -26.40 -7.60 27.17
N PRO A 59 -26.29 -6.47 26.45
CA PRO A 59 -25.06 -5.71 26.41
C PRO A 59 -24.75 -5.10 27.78
N ARG A 60 -23.54 -5.38 28.31
CA ARG A 60 -23.03 -4.72 29.52
C ARG A 60 -22.67 -3.25 29.28
N ASP A 61 -22.11 -3.00 28.11
CA ASP A 61 -21.74 -1.67 27.59
C ASP A 61 -22.35 -1.52 26.19
N TYR A 62 -22.55 -0.30 25.69
CA TYR A 62 -23.02 -0.08 24.33
C TYR A 62 -21.83 0.04 23.36
N ALA A 63 -21.84 -0.73 22.28
CA ALA A 63 -20.73 -0.90 21.35
C ALA A 63 -21.20 -1.31 19.94
N VAL A 64 -20.23 -1.48 19.04
CA VAL A 64 -20.37 -2.39 17.90
C VAL A 64 -19.54 -3.63 18.20
N ARG A 65 -20.14 -4.81 18.06
CA ARG A 65 -19.49 -6.11 18.31
C ARG A 65 -19.49 -6.96 17.06
N LEU A 66 -18.42 -7.71 16.84
CA LEU A 66 -18.41 -8.77 15.83
C LEU A 66 -18.59 -10.12 16.52
N ARG A 67 -19.58 -10.89 16.07
CA ARG A 67 -19.88 -12.24 16.60
C ARG A 67 -19.89 -13.24 15.44
N LEU A 68 -19.46 -14.46 15.69
CA LEU A 68 -19.61 -15.56 14.74
C LEU A 68 -20.98 -16.21 14.93
N LEU A 69 -21.86 -16.17 13.91
CA LEU A 69 -23.17 -16.82 13.94
C LEU A 69 -23.11 -18.25 13.43
N ALA A 70 -22.35 -18.46 12.36
CA ALA A 70 -22.15 -19.74 11.69
C ALA A 70 -20.76 -19.71 11.03
N PRO A 71 -20.24 -20.84 10.50
CA PRO A 71 -19.05 -20.82 9.66
C PRO A 71 -19.19 -19.74 8.58
N ASP A 72 -18.16 -18.91 8.42
CA ASP A 72 -18.08 -17.79 7.49
C ASP A 72 -19.16 -16.70 7.64
N THR A 73 -20.00 -16.73 8.68
CA THR A 73 -21.08 -15.75 8.90
C THR A 73 -20.88 -14.95 10.17
N ILE A 74 -20.69 -13.64 10.02
CA ILE A 74 -20.43 -12.67 11.07
C ILE A 74 -21.68 -11.82 11.31
N LEU A 75 -22.01 -11.57 12.57
CA LEU A 75 -22.97 -10.56 12.99
C LEU A 75 -22.23 -9.32 13.51
N ALA A 76 -22.46 -8.19 12.87
CA ALA A 76 -22.21 -6.86 13.42
C ALA A 76 -23.39 -6.47 14.32
N ASP A 77 -23.22 -6.71 15.62
CA ASP A 77 -24.19 -6.42 16.66
C ASP A 77 -24.02 -4.97 17.13
N CYS A 78 -24.99 -4.11 16.80
CA CYS A 78 -24.91 -2.66 16.91
C CYS A 78 -25.93 -2.11 17.91
N ASP A 79 -25.46 -1.56 19.04
CA ASP A 79 -26.27 -0.85 20.05
C ASP A 79 -25.67 0.50 20.47
N LEU A 80 -24.61 0.95 19.80
CA LEU A 80 -23.88 2.19 20.08
C LEU A 80 -24.75 3.47 20.08
N HIS A 81 -25.89 3.46 19.40
CA HIS A 81 -26.83 4.60 19.36
C HIS A 81 -27.50 4.86 20.71
N LEU A 82 -27.44 3.88 21.61
CA LEU A 82 -27.96 3.95 22.98
C LEU A 82 -26.93 4.45 23.99
N GLN A 83 -25.70 4.80 23.57
CA GLN A 83 -24.60 5.26 24.44
C GLN A 83 -24.50 6.78 24.51
N PRO A 84 -25.03 7.47 25.54
CA PRO A 84 -24.76 8.90 25.70
C PRO A 84 -23.27 9.15 25.81
N ILE A 85 -22.74 10.13 25.07
CA ILE A 85 -21.32 10.49 25.09
C ILE A 85 -20.90 10.98 26.47
N CYS A 86 -21.78 11.72 27.16
CA CYS A 86 -21.54 12.23 28.51
C CYS A 86 -21.33 11.12 29.55
N SER A 87 -21.88 9.92 29.33
CA SER A 87 -21.68 8.74 30.18
C SER A 87 -20.65 7.76 29.62
N ALA A 88 -20.08 8.03 28.44
CA ALA A 88 -19.08 7.18 27.84
C ALA A 88 -17.78 7.20 28.67
N PRO A 89 -17.11 6.05 28.86
CA PRO A 89 -15.87 6.02 29.64
C PRO A 89 -14.79 6.90 29.02
N ARG A 90 -14.00 7.59 29.85
CA ARG A 90 -12.93 8.45 29.37
C ARG A 90 -11.81 7.65 28.71
N ILE A 91 -11.18 8.22 27.70
CA ILE A 91 -9.92 7.68 27.18
C ILE A 91 -8.84 7.66 28.29
N ARG A 92 -7.98 6.63 28.28
CA ARG A 92 -6.82 6.56 29.17
C ARG A 92 -5.64 7.28 28.51
N GLY A 93 -5.01 8.22 29.23
CA GLY A 93 -3.75 8.83 28.81
C GLY A 93 -2.58 7.83 28.91
N GLY A 94 -1.52 8.05 28.13
CA GLY A 94 -0.31 7.22 28.15
C GLY A 94 0.06 6.62 26.77
N PRO A 95 1.14 5.79 26.71
CA PRO A 95 1.52 5.09 25.50
C PRO A 95 0.39 4.15 25.05
N ARG A 96 -0.02 4.30 23.78
CA ARG A 96 -1.18 3.58 23.23
C ARG A 96 -0.80 2.13 22.93
N PRO A 97 -1.49 1.14 23.53
CA PRO A 97 -1.32 -0.25 23.14
C PRO A 97 -1.71 -0.45 21.68
N GLY A 98 -0.97 -1.30 20.95
CA GLY A 98 -1.17 -1.56 19.52
C GLY A 98 -2.50 -2.20 19.18
N HIS A 99 -3.16 -2.82 20.16
CA HIS A 99 -4.47 -3.44 20.01
C HIS A 99 -5.63 -2.45 20.02
N TYR A 100 -5.37 -1.16 20.27
CA TYR A 100 -6.37 -0.12 20.15
C TYR A 100 -5.94 0.98 19.18
N LYS A 101 -6.88 1.41 18.33
CA LYS A 101 -6.80 2.67 17.59
C LYS A 101 -7.84 3.64 18.13
N TYR A 102 -7.51 4.93 18.12
CA TYR A 102 -8.40 5.99 18.56
C TYR A 102 -8.61 6.97 17.41
N HIS A 103 -9.86 7.17 17.03
CA HIS A 103 -10.27 8.11 16.00
C HIS A 103 -10.95 9.31 16.66
N VAL A 104 -10.44 10.51 16.41
CA VAL A 104 -10.99 11.75 16.98
C VAL A 104 -12.21 12.16 16.16
N LEU A 105 -13.31 12.48 16.82
CA LEU A 105 -14.59 12.87 16.20
C LEU A 105 -14.85 14.37 16.43
N GLU A 106 -13.94 15.23 15.97
CA GLU A 106 -13.94 16.68 16.26
C GLU A 106 -15.21 17.42 15.81
N ASP A 107 -15.90 16.91 14.80
CA ASP A 107 -17.14 17.48 14.25
C ASP A 107 -18.41 17.13 15.05
N PHE A 108 -18.27 16.38 16.16
CA PHE A 108 -19.38 15.88 16.95
C PHE A 108 -19.33 16.42 18.38
N THR A 109 -20.50 16.81 18.88
CA THR A 109 -20.72 17.25 20.26
C THR A 109 -21.27 16.13 21.12
N ASP A 110 -21.34 16.34 22.44
CA ASP A 110 -21.85 15.35 23.40
C ASP A 110 -23.32 14.92 23.15
N ASN A 111 -24.09 15.72 22.39
CA ASN A 111 -25.48 15.42 22.04
C ASN A 111 -25.62 14.64 20.72
N ASP A 112 -24.53 14.43 19.99
CA ASP A 112 -24.58 13.88 18.62
C ASP A 112 -24.49 12.34 18.56
N THR A 113 -24.79 11.64 19.66
CA THR A 113 -24.70 10.17 19.76
C THR A 113 -25.36 9.46 18.58
N MET A 114 -26.60 9.84 18.24
CA MET A 114 -27.34 9.26 17.12
C MET A 114 -26.66 9.56 15.77
N GLN A 115 -26.10 10.76 15.59
CA GLN A 115 -25.39 11.12 14.36
C GLN A 115 -24.06 10.37 14.21
N ILE A 116 -23.34 10.15 15.32
CA ILE A 116 -22.13 9.32 15.32
C ILE A 116 -22.49 7.87 14.97
N ALA A 117 -23.50 7.32 15.63
CA ALA A 117 -23.96 5.95 15.38
C ALA A 117 -24.43 5.80 13.92
N LEU A 118 -25.18 6.76 13.39
CA LEU A 118 -25.59 6.78 11.99
C LEU A 118 -24.38 6.82 11.05
N SER A 119 -23.36 7.64 11.32
CA SER A 119 -22.12 7.63 10.53
C SER A 119 -21.38 6.29 10.60
N ILE A 120 -21.37 5.61 11.74
CA ILE A 120 -20.77 4.28 11.85
C ILE A 120 -21.58 3.23 11.07
N TYR A 121 -22.90 3.15 11.29
CA TYR A 121 -23.74 2.13 10.67
C TYR A 121 -23.84 2.32 9.16
N CYS A 122 -24.09 3.55 8.72
CA CYS A 122 -24.23 3.90 7.31
C CYS A 122 -22.85 3.96 6.64
N ASP A 123 -21.96 4.86 7.07
CA ASP A 123 -20.79 5.26 6.28
C ASP A 123 -19.57 4.33 6.47
N ALA A 124 -19.52 3.56 7.57
CA ALA A 124 -18.44 2.59 7.80
C ALA A 124 -18.87 1.13 7.61
N LEU A 125 -20.00 0.70 8.19
CA LEU A 125 -20.37 -0.73 8.25
C LEU A 125 -21.21 -1.20 7.08
N SER A 126 -22.17 -0.41 6.59
CA SER A 126 -23.15 -0.89 5.61
C SER A 126 -22.55 -1.37 4.30
N HIS A 127 -21.38 -0.83 3.92
CA HIS A 127 -20.59 -1.26 2.76
C HIS A 127 -20.20 -2.73 2.78
N PHE A 128 -20.15 -3.33 3.97
CA PHE A 128 -19.68 -4.70 4.20
C PHE A 128 -20.80 -5.66 4.54
N CYS A 129 -22.04 -5.20 4.68
CA CYS A 129 -23.16 -6.01 5.14
C CYS A 129 -24.00 -6.52 3.97
N ASP A 130 -24.35 -7.80 4.00
CA ASP A 130 -25.27 -8.43 3.05
C ASP A 130 -26.73 -8.11 3.41
N VAL A 131 -27.01 -7.97 4.70
CA VAL A 131 -28.33 -7.57 5.21
C VAL A 131 -28.19 -6.73 6.47
N VAL A 132 -29.12 -5.79 6.64
CA VAL A 132 -29.27 -4.97 7.84
C VAL A 132 -30.62 -5.27 8.47
N LEU A 133 -30.63 -5.71 9.72
CA LEU A 133 -31.84 -5.82 10.55
C LEU A 133 -31.99 -4.54 11.37
N PHE A 134 -33.16 -3.94 11.34
CA PHE A 134 -33.46 -2.70 12.07
C PHE A 134 -34.65 -2.92 13.01
N PHE A 135 -34.40 -2.88 14.32
CA PHE A 135 -35.41 -3.15 15.35
C PHE A 135 -36.11 -1.88 15.78
N VAL A 136 -37.35 -1.68 15.33
CA VAL A 136 -38.13 -0.43 15.51
C VAL A 136 -38.38 -0.13 16.98
N ALA A 137 -38.67 -1.16 17.78
CA ALA A 137 -38.96 -1.04 19.20
C ALA A 137 -37.80 -0.40 19.99
N ASP A 138 -36.57 -0.52 19.48
CA ASP A 138 -35.37 0.00 20.13
C ASP A 138 -35.03 1.44 19.71
N PHE A 139 -35.80 2.05 18.79
CA PHE A 139 -35.54 3.39 18.23
C PHE A 139 -36.63 4.43 18.55
N GLY A 140 -37.65 4.09 19.34
CA GLY A 140 -38.73 5.01 19.71
C GLY A 140 -39.94 4.99 18.77
N GLY A 141 -39.95 4.11 17.76
CA GLY A 141 -41.10 3.88 16.89
C GLY A 141 -40.91 4.30 15.43
N MET A 142 -42.02 4.39 14.70
CA MET A 142 -42.03 4.59 13.25
C MET A 142 -41.42 5.93 12.82
N MET A 143 -41.71 7.03 13.51
CA MET A 143 -41.26 8.36 13.07
C MET A 143 -39.75 8.55 13.22
N GLU A 144 -39.18 8.04 14.31
CA GLU A 144 -37.74 8.02 14.56
C GLU A 144 -37.04 7.11 13.55
N THR A 145 -37.66 5.98 13.19
CA THR A 145 -37.21 5.10 12.12
C THR A 145 -37.21 5.82 10.76
N VAL A 146 -38.25 6.59 10.45
CA VAL A 146 -38.34 7.43 9.24
C VAL A 146 -37.20 8.46 9.19
N ARG A 147 -36.97 9.21 10.27
CA ARG A 147 -35.87 10.19 10.35
C ARG A 147 -34.50 9.54 10.16
N PHE A 148 -34.31 8.36 10.77
CA PHE A 148 -33.07 7.60 10.64
C PHE A 148 -32.80 7.17 9.19
N PHE A 149 -33.79 6.59 8.51
CA PHE A 149 -33.62 6.17 7.11
C PHE A 149 -33.55 7.34 6.13
N SER A 150 -34.25 8.45 6.39
CA SER A 150 -34.11 9.69 5.62
C SER A 150 -32.65 10.17 5.64
N ALA A 151 -32.08 10.28 6.84
CA ALA A 151 -30.69 10.69 7.03
C ALA A 151 -29.67 9.67 6.46
N TRP A 152 -29.98 8.37 6.51
CA TRP A 152 -29.17 7.33 5.85
C TRP A 152 -29.15 7.52 4.33
N ILE A 153 -30.33 7.68 3.69
CA ILE A 153 -30.43 7.86 2.24
C ILE A 153 -29.68 9.12 1.80
N MET A 154 -29.81 10.22 2.54
CA MET A 154 -29.11 11.47 2.22
C MET A 154 -27.58 11.34 2.31
N ARG A 155 -27.08 10.48 3.20
CA ARG A 155 -25.65 10.12 3.25
C ARG A 155 -25.26 9.20 2.09
N ALA A 156 -26.05 8.16 1.82
CA ALA A 156 -25.80 7.19 0.75
C ALA A 156 -25.72 7.85 -0.63
N LYS A 157 -26.53 8.89 -0.89
CA LYS A 157 -26.52 9.71 -2.11
C LYS A 157 -25.20 10.42 -2.41
N ARG A 158 -24.38 10.67 -1.38
CA ARG A 158 -23.09 11.35 -1.54
C ARG A 158 -22.00 10.39 -2.01
N ARG A 159 -22.23 9.08 -1.98
CA ARG A 159 -21.23 8.07 -2.31
C ARG A 159 -20.87 8.12 -3.79
N THR A 160 -19.58 7.99 -4.09
CA THR A 160 -19.05 7.86 -5.45
C THR A 160 -19.06 6.42 -5.95
N TYR A 161 -19.34 5.47 -5.06
CA TYR A 161 -19.39 4.05 -5.33
C TYR A 161 -20.78 3.54 -4.96
N TYR A 162 -21.47 2.89 -5.89
CA TYR A 162 -22.85 2.47 -5.69
C TYR A 162 -22.93 1.31 -4.67
N SER A 163 -23.73 1.49 -3.63
CA SER A 163 -24.00 0.45 -2.63
C SER A 163 -25.46 0.55 -2.19
N ARG A 164 -26.30 -0.34 -2.72
CA ARG A 164 -27.68 -0.49 -2.27
C ARG A 164 -27.71 -1.35 -1.01
N SER A 165 -28.19 -0.79 0.11
CA SER A 165 -28.26 -1.53 1.37
C SER A 165 -29.57 -2.30 1.45
N ARG A 166 -29.50 -3.62 1.70
CA ARG A 166 -30.67 -4.46 1.96
C ARG A 166 -31.04 -4.36 3.43
N VAL A 167 -32.24 -3.88 3.72
CA VAL A 167 -32.71 -3.56 5.07
C VAL A 167 -34.00 -4.31 5.36
N PHE A 168 -34.05 -4.98 6.50
CA PHE A 168 -35.27 -5.58 7.04
C PHE A 168 -35.68 -4.87 8.31
N ILE A 169 -36.86 -4.27 8.26
CA ILE A 169 -37.48 -3.66 9.42
C ILE A 169 -38.13 -4.76 10.24
N VAL A 170 -37.78 -4.82 11.53
CA VAL A 170 -38.38 -5.71 12.52
C VAL A 170 -39.30 -4.87 13.40
N PRO A 171 -40.63 -4.94 13.20
CA PRO A 171 -41.61 -4.21 14.01
C PRO A 171 -41.59 -4.66 15.47
N ALA A 172 -42.26 -3.90 16.34
CA ALA A 172 -42.53 -4.34 17.71
C ALA A 172 -43.59 -5.46 17.69
N GLU A 173 -43.42 -6.47 18.55
CA GLU A 173 -44.32 -7.65 18.63
C GLU A 173 -45.80 -7.30 18.80
N ASP A 174 -46.10 -6.18 19.48
CA ASP A 174 -47.47 -5.81 19.87
C ASP A 174 -48.11 -4.71 18.99
N LEU A 175 -47.45 -4.27 17.91
CA LEU A 175 -47.92 -3.17 17.08
C LEU A 175 -47.98 -3.56 15.59
N PRO A 176 -49.15 -3.46 14.93
CA PRO A 176 -49.25 -3.70 13.50
C PRO A 176 -48.40 -2.69 12.73
N TRP A 177 -47.52 -3.18 11.87
CA TRP A 177 -46.71 -2.34 10.99
C TRP A 177 -47.50 -1.99 9.72
N ASP A 178 -47.68 -0.70 9.48
CA ASP A 178 -48.30 -0.19 8.26
C ASP A 178 -47.22 0.26 7.27
N GLU A 179 -46.92 -0.62 6.31
CA GLU A 179 -45.92 -0.37 5.26
C GLU A 179 -46.23 0.87 4.43
N ARG A 180 -47.51 1.07 4.07
CA ARG A 180 -47.93 2.21 3.23
C ARG A 180 -47.73 3.52 3.96
N ARG A 181 -48.03 3.53 5.25
CA ARG A 181 -47.85 4.71 6.10
C ARG A 181 -46.36 5.02 6.33
N PHE A 182 -45.54 3.99 6.53
CA PHE A 182 -44.08 4.16 6.62
C PHE A 182 -43.51 4.74 5.31
N GLU A 183 -43.87 4.17 4.17
CA GLU A 183 -43.40 4.61 2.86
C GLU A 183 -43.80 6.06 2.57
N PHE A 184 -45.04 6.43 2.91
CA PHE A 184 -45.54 7.80 2.79
C PHE A 184 -44.71 8.78 3.64
N PHE A 185 -44.50 8.48 4.92
CA PHE A 185 -43.74 9.37 5.81
C PHE A 185 -42.27 9.46 5.44
N LEU A 186 -41.64 8.35 5.05
CA LEU A 186 -40.26 8.35 4.57
C LEU A 186 -40.11 9.22 3.32
N SER A 187 -41.05 9.09 2.38
CA SER A 187 -41.05 9.91 1.16
C SER A 187 -41.28 11.39 1.46
N ALA A 188 -42.18 11.71 2.38
CA ALA A 188 -42.46 13.07 2.79
C ALA A 188 -41.26 13.73 3.51
N GLU A 189 -40.60 13.01 4.42
CA GLU A 189 -39.42 13.49 5.14
C GLU A 189 -38.26 13.78 4.17
N LEU A 190 -37.96 12.82 3.28
CA LEU A 190 -36.92 12.99 2.27
C LEU A 190 -37.21 14.15 1.30
N LEU A 191 -38.46 14.30 0.88
CA LEU A 191 -38.85 15.41 0.02
C LEU A 191 -38.59 16.74 0.71
N SER A 192 -38.94 16.84 2.00
CA SER A 192 -38.72 18.01 2.84
C SER A 192 -37.22 18.35 2.97
N GLU A 193 -36.39 17.36 3.31
CA GLU A 193 -34.93 17.54 3.42
C GLU A 193 -34.30 17.99 2.09
N MET A 194 -34.75 17.40 0.98
CA MET A 194 -34.19 17.68 -0.34
C MET A 194 -34.63 19.05 -0.89
N GLN A 195 -35.84 19.49 -0.58
CA GLN A 195 -36.31 20.84 -0.93
C GLN A 195 -35.55 21.93 -0.15
N GLY A 196 -35.11 21.65 1.07
CA GLY A 196 -34.23 22.53 1.85
C GLY A 196 -32.85 22.73 1.22
N CYS A 197 -32.31 21.71 0.53
CA CYS A 197 -30.95 21.73 -0.03
C CYS A 197 -30.87 22.34 -1.44
N HIS A 198 -31.90 22.22 -2.28
CA HIS A 198 -31.92 22.77 -3.64
C HIS A 198 -33.31 23.22 -4.07
N ARG A 199 -33.61 24.52 -3.91
CA ARG A 199 -34.88 25.14 -4.35
C ARG A 199 -35.15 25.14 -5.87
N LYS A 200 -34.19 24.70 -6.71
CA LYS A 200 -34.24 24.86 -8.17
C LYS A 200 -34.75 23.65 -8.97
N CYS A 201 -35.05 22.52 -8.33
CA CYS A 201 -35.57 21.34 -9.03
C CYS A 201 -36.77 20.77 -8.26
N PRO A 202 -38.02 21.10 -8.65
CA PRO A 202 -39.20 20.51 -8.03
C PRO A 202 -39.16 19.00 -8.28
N ARG A 203 -39.30 18.22 -7.20
CA ARG A 203 -39.36 16.76 -7.23
C ARG A 203 -40.73 16.31 -6.77
N THR A 204 -41.24 15.28 -7.43
CA THR A 204 -42.48 14.59 -7.08
C THR A 204 -42.21 13.50 -6.04
N LEU A 205 -43.28 12.98 -5.41
CA LEU A 205 -43.15 11.81 -4.54
C LEU A 205 -42.69 10.55 -5.30
N ALA A 206 -42.99 10.45 -6.61
CA ALA A 206 -42.48 9.37 -7.45
C ALA A 206 -40.95 9.45 -7.59
N ASP A 207 -40.40 10.64 -7.86
CA ASP A 207 -38.94 10.84 -7.93
C ASP A 207 -38.26 10.48 -6.60
N VAL A 208 -38.91 10.73 -5.46
CA VAL A 208 -38.38 10.37 -4.14
C VAL A 208 -38.42 8.87 -3.91
N ARG A 209 -39.47 8.18 -4.36
CA ARG A 209 -39.55 6.70 -4.29
C ARG A 209 -38.45 6.04 -5.13
N ASP A 210 -38.16 6.57 -6.31
CA ASP A 210 -37.06 6.08 -7.15
C ASP A 210 -35.71 6.26 -6.43
N ILE A 211 -35.53 7.37 -5.73
CA ILE A 211 -34.34 7.59 -4.89
C ILE A 211 -34.28 6.59 -3.73
N ILE A 212 -35.39 6.35 -3.01
CA ILE A 212 -35.41 5.38 -1.91
C ILE A 212 -34.96 4.00 -2.44
N THR A 213 -35.58 3.53 -3.52
CA THR A 213 -35.28 2.22 -4.13
C THR A 213 -33.88 2.16 -4.74
N GLN A 214 -33.31 3.29 -5.16
CA GLN A 214 -31.93 3.35 -5.63
C GLN A 214 -30.91 3.06 -4.52
N TYR A 215 -31.15 3.48 -3.27
CA TYR A 215 -30.16 3.35 -2.18
C TYR A 215 -30.50 2.26 -1.16
N LEU A 216 -31.79 1.97 -0.96
CA LEU A 216 -32.25 0.96 -0.02
C LEU A 216 -33.13 -0.09 -0.73
N ASP A 217 -33.05 -1.32 -0.25
CA ASP A 217 -34.02 -2.38 -0.52
C ASP A 217 -34.68 -2.75 0.81
N ILE A 218 -35.88 -2.22 1.06
CA ILE A 218 -36.55 -2.31 2.36
C ILE A 218 -37.58 -3.44 2.30
N GLY A 219 -37.40 -4.44 3.18
CA GLY A 219 -38.40 -5.43 3.50
C GLY A 219 -38.88 -5.30 4.95
N VAL A 220 -39.99 -5.94 5.27
CA VAL A 220 -40.54 -6.06 6.62
C VAL A 220 -40.69 -7.55 6.96
N THR A 221 -40.59 -7.89 8.24
CA THR A 221 -40.83 -9.25 8.73
C THR A 221 -41.97 -9.29 9.72
N ASP A 222 -42.81 -10.33 9.62
CA ASP A 222 -44.06 -10.48 10.38
C ASP A 222 -43.90 -11.11 11.77
N GLY A 223 -42.68 -11.26 12.30
CA GLY A 223 -42.48 -11.71 13.68
C GLY A 223 -41.18 -12.49 13.96
N ALA A 224 -40.93 -12.78 15.24
CA ALA A 224 -39.72 -13.42 15.72
C ALA A 224 -39.60 -14.93 15.39
N ASP A 225 -40.73 -15.62 15.18
CA ASP A 225 -40.79 -17.09 15.13
C ASP A 225 -40.10 -17.72 13.90
N ASP A 226 -39.83 -16.95 12.83
CA ASP A 226 -39.07 -17.42 11.65
C ASP A 226 -37.81 -16.59 11.36
N MET A 227 -37.37 -15.76 12.33
CA MET A 227 -36.27 -14.81 12.17
C MET A 227 -34.96 -15.48 11.76
N SER A 228 -34.68 -16.68 12.27
CA SER A 228 -33.44 -17.40 11.97
C SER A 228 -33.38 -17.86 10.50
N ARG A 229 -34.49 -18.42 9.97
CA ARG A 229 -34.55 -18.86 8.56
C ARG A 229 -34.59 -17.67 7.61
N LEU A 230 -35.37 -16.65 7.97
CA LEU A 230 -35.43 -15.40 7.22
C LEU A 230 -34.03 -14.77 7.13
N LEU A 231 -33.34 -14.61 8.26
CA LEU A 231 -32.01 -14.01 8.32
C LEU A 231 -31.03 -14.73 7.38
N ILE A 232 -30.95 -16.06 7.47
CA ILE A 232 -30.05 -16.85 6.61
C ILE A 232 -30.39 -16.64 5.13
N SER A 233 -31.67 -16.76 4.76
CA SER A 233 -32.12 -16.55 3.38
C SER A 233 -31.78 -15.15 2.84
N GLN A 234 -31.99 -14.11 3.66
CA GLN A 234 -31.71 -12.73 3.27
C GLN A 234 -30.21 -12.43 3.21
N ILE A 235 -29.40 -13.03 4.08
CA ILE A 235 -27.93 -12.97 4.00
C ILE A 235 -27.46 -13.51 2.64
N TYR A 236 -27.91 -14.70 2.23
CA TYR A 236 -27.48 -15.29 0.96
C TYR A 236 -27.89 -14.44 -0.24
N ARG A 237 -29.14 -13.94 -0.27
CA ARG A 237 -29.61 -13.03 -1.32
C ARG A 237 -28.80 -11.73 -1.38
N GLY A 238 -28.48 -11.16 -0.21
CA GLY A 238 -27.64 -9.97 -0.12
C GLY A 238 -26.21 -10.23 -0.62
N ALA A 239 -25.64 -11.37 -0.24
CA ALA A 239 -24.31 -11.80 -0.66
C ALA A 239 -24.24 -12.00 -2.18
N GLU A 240 -25.26 -12.60 -2.79
CA GLU A 240 -25.37 -12.79 -4.23
C GLU A 240 -25.46 -11.44 -4.96
N MET A 241 -26.34 -10.54 -4.51
CA MET A 241 -26.46 -9.18 -5.08
C MET A 241 -25.15 -8.41 -4.98
N ARG A 242 -24.43 -8.51 -3.86
CA ARG A 242 -23.13 -7.87 -3.73
C ARG A 242 -22.07 -8.51 -4.62
N SER A 243 -22.14 -9.81 -4.86
CA SER A 243 -21.23 -10.52 -5.75
C SER A 243 -21.41 -10.08 -7.21
N THR A 244 -22.66 -9.97 -7.68
CA THR A 244 -22.96 -9.48 -9.04
C THR A 244 -22.52 -8.03 -9.24
N MET A 245 -22.59 -7.21 -8.19
CA MET A 245 -22.15 -5.80 -8.20
C MET A 245 -20.64 -5.60 -7.94
N GLY A 246 -19.86 -6.67 -7.75
CA GLY A 246 -18.42 -6.57 -7.45
C GLY A 246 -18.11 -5.92 -6.09
N THR A 247 -19.02 -6.05 -5.11
CA THR A 247 -18.90 -5.49 -3.75
C THR A 247 -18.87 -6.54 -2.64
N LYS A 248 -18.86 -7.82 -3.00
CA LYS A 248 -18.62 -8.93 -2.08
C LYS A 248 -17.13 -9.19 -2.00
N TYR A 249 -16.52 -8.77 -0.92
CA TYR A 249 -15.07 -8.86 -0.71
C TYR A 249 -14.69 -10.19 -0.07
N SER A 250 -13.46 -10.65 -0.31
CA SER A 250 -12.85 -11.73 0.48
C SER A 250 -12.73 -11.34 1.96
N ALA A 251 -12.50 -12.29 2.87
CA ALA A 251 -12.33 -11.96 4.29
C ALA A 251 -11.14 -11.01 4.55
N ILE A 252 -10.03 -11.20 3.83
CA ILE A 252 -8.82 -10.37 3.94
C ILE A 252 -9.11 -8.95 3.44
N HIS A 253 -9.78 -8.81 2.30
CA HIS A 253 -10.15 -7.50 1.77
C HIS A 253 -11.20 -6.81 2.65
N THR A 254 -12.17 -7.56 3.19
CA THR A 254 -13.18 -7.04 4.12
C THR A 254 -12.51 -6.46 5.37
N LYS A 255 -11.56 -7.19 5.97
CA LYS A 255 -10.80 -6.71 7.14
C LYS A 255 -10.15 -5.36 6.87
N ALA A 256 -9.43 -5.26 5.76
CA ALA A 256 -8.66 -4.06 5.48
C ALA A 256 -9.52 -2.87 5.04
N LEU A 257 -10.54 -3.10 4.23
CA LEU A 257 -11.48 -2.03 3.83
C LEU A 257 -12.33 -1.57 5.01
N LEU A 258 -12.70 -2.46 5.94
CA LEU A 258 -13.40 -2.08 7.17
C LEU A 258 -12.51 -1.23 8.08
N GLN A 259 -11.24 -1.59 8.26
CA GLN A 259 -10.28 -0.76 8.99
C GLN A 259 -10.09 0.61 8.31
N ALA A 260 -10.02 0.64 6.97
CA ALA A 260 -9.91 1.88 6.22
C ALA A 260 -11.19 2.74 6.30
N SER A 261 -12.37 2.13 6.30
CA SER A 261 -13.65 2.85 6.41
C SER A 261 -13.83 3.47 7.79
N ILE A 262 -13.48 2.74 8.85
CA ILE A 262 -13.50 3.25 10.23
C ILE A 262 -12.50 4.41 10.38
N ALA A 263 -11.28 4.27 9.85
CA ALA A 263 -10.28 5.34 9.86
C ALA A 263 -10.68 6.58 9.03
N HIS A 264 -11.62 6.41 8.08
CA HIS A 264 -12.15 7.51 7.26
C HIS A 264 -13.31 8.25 7.92
N LEU A 265 -13.91 7.73 8.99
CA LEU A 265 -15.05 8.36 9.67
C LEU A 265 -14.82 9.84 10.05
N PRO A 266 -13.65 10.26 10.56
CA PRO A 266 -13.41 11.68 10.85
C PRO A 266 -13.48 12.60 9.61
N LYS A 267 -13.40 12.04 8.40
CA LYS A 267 -13.42 12.78 7.12
C LYS A 267 -14.72 12.56 6.35
N CYS A 268 -15.66 11.75 6.84
CA CYS A 268 -16.84 11.32 6.07
C CYS A 268 -17.78 12.46 5.69
N ARG A 269 -17.73 13.60 6.41
CA ARG A 269 -18.50 14.81 6.08
C ARG A 269 -17.91 15.59 4.90
N ILE A 270 -16.60 15.48 4.67
CA ILE A 270 -15.86 16.15 3.60
C ILE A 270 -15.96 15.34 2.31
N SER A 271 -15.69 14.04 2.40
CA SER A 271 -15.75 13.13 1.25
C SER A 271 -16.28 11.75 1.66
N PRO A 272 -17.05 11.08 0.79
CA PRO A 272 -17.50 9.72 1.05
C PRO A 272 -16.32 8.75 1.05
N PHE A 273 -16.45 7.64 1.79
CA PHE A 273 -15.51 6.53 1.68
C PHE A 273 -15.59 5.90 0.29
N ASN A 274 -14.45 5.70 -0.37
CA ASN A 274 -14.36 5.02 -1.66
C ASN A 274 -13.50 3.75 -1.51
N PRO A 275 -14.08 2.55 -1.65
CA PRO A 275 -13.35 1.30 -1.46
C PRO A 275 -12.27 1.06 -2.52
N VAL A 276 -12.44 1.60 -3.74
CA VAL A 276 -11.42 1.52 -4.80
C VAL A 276 -10.19 2.34 -4.39
N ALA A 277 -10.40 3.58 -3.95
CA ALA A 277 -9.30 4.43 -3.49
C ALA A 277 -8.63 3.85 -2.24
N ALA A 278 -9.42 3.31 -1.30
CA ALA A 278 -8.92 2.66 -0.10
C ALA A 278 -8.05 1.42 -0.41
N ALA A 279 -8.42 0.62 -1.41
CA ALA A 279 -7.64 -0.52 -1.86
C ALA A 279 -6.26 -0.12 -2.43
N ARG A 280 -6.10 1.14 -2.83
CA ARG A 280 -4.83 1.70 -3.34
C ARG A 280 -3.97 2.37 -2.28
N LEU A 281 -4.33 2.36 -0.99
CA LEU A 281 -3.52 3.03 0.05
C LEU A 281 -2.10 2.47 0.19
N SER A 282 -1.93 1.14 0.10
CA SER A 282 -0.61 0.48 0.19
C SER A 282 0.17 0.54 -1.14
N ASN A 283 -0.54 0.65 -2.26
CA ASN A 283 0.00 0.70 -3.61
C ASN A 283 -0.65 1.86 -4.37
N PRO A 284 -0.30 3.13 -4.09
CA PRO A 284 -0.97 4.28 -4.68
C PRO A 284 -0.80 4.34 -6.20
N VAL A 285 -1.67 5.09 -6.86
CA VAL A 285 -1.45 5.49 -8.26
C VAL A 285 -0.19 6.36 -8.30
N PRO A 286 0.76 6.16 -9.24
CA PRO A 286 1.94 7.01 -9.35
C PRO A 286 1.56 8.49 -9.46
N GLU A 287 2.20 9.35 -8.66
CA GLU A 287 1.85 10.77 -8.55
C GLU A 287 1.95 11.53 -9.88
N ARG A 288 2.94 11.18 -10.72
CA ARG A 288 3.20 11.83 -12.02
C ARG A 288 2.64 11.04 -13.20
N ILE A 289 1.63 10.21 -12.97
CA ILE A 289 1.06 9.38 -14.04
C ILE A 289 0.55 10.20 -15.23
N GLY A 290 -0.05 11.38 -15.01
CA GLY A 290 -0.50 12.27 -16.09
C GLY A 290 0.64 12.69 -17.02
N GLU A 291 1.79 13.08 -16.45
CA GLU A 291 2.98 13.45 -17.23
C GLU A 291 3.52 12.28 -18.06
N HIS A 292 3.53 11.08 -17.48
CA HIS A 292 4.01 9.87 -18.15
C HIS A 292 3.09 9.45 -19.31
N LEU A 293 1.78 9.54 -19.08
CA LEU A 293 0.78 9.27 -20.10
C LEU A 293 0.88 10.28 -21.25
N LEU A 294 1.03 11.57 -20.92
CA LEU A 294 1.19 12.62 -21.93
C LEU A 294 2.44 12.39 -22.78
N GLU A 295 3.59 12.09 -22.18
CA GLU A 295 4.83 11.78 -22.92
C GLU A 295 4.62 10.59 -23.88
N ALA A 296 3.99 9.51 -23.40
CA ALA A 296 3.71 8.35 -24.22
C ALA A 296 2.77 8.70 -25.39
N MET A 297 1.64 9.36 -25.12
CA MET A 297 0.66 9.74 -26.14
C MET A 297 1.27 10.64 -27.22
N THR A 298 2.04 11.67 -26.82
CA THR A 298 2.73 12.55 -27.76
C THR A 298 3.76 11.79 -28.61
N ALA A 299 4.48 10.84 -28.03
CA ALA A 299 5.42 10.01 -28.77
C ALA A 299 4.72 9.16 -29.84
N PHE A 300 3.58 8.54 -29.53
CA PHE A 300 2.77 7.80 -30.51
C PHE A 300 2.18 8.70 -31.60
N GLN A 301 1.70 9.90 -31.23
CA GLN A 301 1.19 10.88 -32.21
C GLN A 301 2.28 11.36 -33.17
N SER A 302 3.53 11.50 -32.71
CA SER A 302 4.64 11.95 -33.56
C SER A 302 4.98 11.01 -34.72
N VAL A 303 4.45 9.79 -34.69
CA VAL A 303 4.62 8.75 -35.70
C VAL A 303 3.28 8.27 -36.27
N ASP A 304 2.23 9.09 -36.15
CA ASP A 304 0.87 8.84 -36.66
C ASP A 304 0.27 7.48 -36.24
N SER A 305 0.52 7.07 -34.99
CA SER A 305 0.09 5.77 -34.46
C SER A 305 -0.93 5.91 -33.33
N ASP A 306 -1.96 5.06 -33.32
CA ASP A 306 -2.94 5.02 -32.22
C ASP A 306 -2.32 4.46 -30.92
N TYR A 307 -2.51 5.19 -29.83
CA TYR A 307 -2.04 4.83 -28.49
C TYR A 307 -3.16 4.27 -27.60
N THR A 308 -4.42 4.35 -28.02
CA THR A 308 -5.58 4.14 -27.15
C THR A 308 -5.58 2.76 -26.49
N GLU A 309 -5.36 1.70 -27.27
CA GLU A 309 -5.30 0.32 -26.76
C GLU A 309 -4.14 0.10 -25.78
N LEU A 310 -2.95 0.67 -26.07
CA LEU A 310 -1.77 0.49 -25.24
C LEU A 310 -1.87 1.26 -23.93
N VAL A 311 -2.31 2.51 -23.96
CA VAL A 311 -2.55 3.31 -22.75
C VAL A 311 -3.61 2.66 -21.88
N ALA A 312 -4.76 2.26 -22.45
CA ALA A 312 -5.80 1.59 -21.69
C ALA A 312 -5.29 0.28 -21.05
N SER A 313 -4.56 -0.55 -21.80
CA SER A 313 -3.99 -1.79 -21.24
C SER A 313 -2.94 -1.55 -20.15
N ALA A 314 -2.17 -0.47 -20.24
CA ALA A 314 -1.20 -0.05 -19.22
C ALA A 314 -1.89 0.37 -17.91
N LEU A 315 -2.99 1.12 -18.03
CA LEU A 315 -3.84 1.48 -16.89
C LEU A 315 -4.50 0.25 -16.26
N VAL A 316 -4.95 -0.72 -17.06
CA VAL A 316 -5.52 -1.99 -16.57
C VAL A 316 -4.46 -2.80 -15.82
N MET A 317 -3.23 -2.88 -16.35
CA MET A 317 -2.10 -3.49 -15.65
C MET A 317 -1.85 -2.79 -14.30
N ASN A 318 -1.81 -1.46 -14.26
CA ASN A 318 -1.64 -0.72 -13.00
C ASN A 318 -2.79 -0.95 -12.01
N ALA A 319 -4.02 -1.02 -12.51
CA ALA A 319 -5.24 -1.12 -11.72
C ALA A 319 -5.42 -2.49 -11.06
N PHE A 320 -5.12 -3.56 -11.78
CA PHE A 320 -5.43 -4.93 -11.39
C PHE A 320 -4.17 -5.80 -11.26
N PRO A 321 -3.28 -5.52 -10.29
CA PRO A 321 -2.21 -6.46 -9.94
C PRO A 321 -2.78 -7.73 -9.29
N PRO A 322 -2.03 -8.85 -9.27
CA PRO A 322 -2.43 -10.06 -8.57
C PRO A 322 -2.83 -9.79 -7.11
N GLY A 323 -3.99 -10.31 -6.69
CA GLY A 323 -4.55 -10.08 -5.35
C GLY A 323 -5.49 -8.88 -5.25
N MET A 324 -5.57 -8.00 -6.26
CA MET A 324 -6.55 -6.92 -6.30
C MET A 324 -7.97 -7.49 -6.31
N HIS A 325 -8.88 -6.84 -5.57
CA HIS A 325 -10.30 -7.18 -5.62
C HIS A 325 -10.89 -6.84 -7.00
N GLU A 326 -11.82 -7.66 -7.48
CA GLU A 326 -12.49 -7.48 -8.76
C GLU A 326 -13.54 -6.36 -8.72
N PHE A 327 -13.07 -5.12 -8.55
CA PHE A 327 -13.93 -3.94 -8.67
C PHE A 327 -14.45 -3.79 -10.11
N PRO A 328 -15.67 -3.27 -10.33
CA PRO A 328 -16.16 -2.90 -11.65
C PRO A 328 -15.22 -1.89 -12.31
N ALA A 329 -14.86 -2.16 -13.57
CA ALA A 329 -13.82 -1.41 -14.27
C ALA A 329 -14.15 0.09 -14.45
N ASP A 330 -15.42 0.43 -14.65
CA ASP A 330 -15.87 1.80 -14.80
C ASP A 330 -15.68 2.61 -13.49
N HIS A 331 -15.97 2.00 -12.34
CA HIS A 331 -15.74 2.59 -11.03
C HIS A 331 -14.24 2.75 -10.76
N VAL A 332 -13.41 1.79 -11.19
CA VAL A 332 -11.95 1.88 -11.09
C VAL A 332 -11.41 3.03 -11.92
N PHE A 333 -11.79 3.11 -13.19
CA PHE A 333 -11.34 4.17 -14.09
C PHE A 333 -11.72 5.55 -13.57
N ARG A 334 -13.00 5.73 -13.20
CA ARG A 334 -13.51 7.00 -12.65
C ARG A 334 -12.81 7.40 -11.35
N SER A 335 -12.53 6.44 -10.47
CA SER A 335 -11.93 6.72 -9.16
C SER A 335 -10.43 7.01 -9.22
N LEU A 336 -9.70 6.39 -10.15
CA LEU A 336 -8.23 6.40 -10.15
C LEU A 336 -7.61 7.19 -11.31
N TYR A 337 -8.25 7.22 -12.48
CA TYR A 337 -7.62 7.71 -13.71
C TYR A 337 -8.38 8.84 -14.40
N PHE A 338 -9.57 9.21 -13.91
CA PHE A 338 -10.34 10.33 -14.48
C PHE A 338 -9.54 11.63 -14.50
N GLU A 339 -8.99 12.06 -13.36
CA GLU A 339 -8.23 13.32 -13.27
C GLU A 339 -6.93 13.29 -14.10
N PRO A 340 -6.06 12.27 -14.01
CA PRO A 340 -4.86 12.23 -14.84
C PRO A 340 -5.13 12.23 -16.35
N ILE A 341 -6.20 11.57 -16.81
CA ILE A 341 -6.58 11.58 -18.24
C ILE A 341 -7.21 12.93 -18.62
N ARG A 342 -7.95 13.57 -17.72
CA ARG A 342 -8.49 14.92 -17.94
C ARG A 342 -7.38 15.95 -18.15
N GLU A 343 -6.29 15.86 -17.39
CA GLU A 343 -5.10 16.70 -17.61
C GLU A 343 -4.48 16.47 -19.00
N CYS A 344 -4.49 15.24 -19.51
CA CYS A 344 -4.04 14.92 -20.86
C CYS A 344 -5.01 15.43 -21.95
N VAL A 345 -6.33 15.41 -21.70
CA VAL A 345 -7.35 16.00 -22.59
C VAL A 345 -7.05 17.46 -22.81
N ASP A 346 -6.81 18.21 -21.73
CA ASP A 346 -6.55 19.64 -21.78
C ASP A 346 -5.23 19.94 -22.52
N ALA A 347 -4.19 19.11 -22.34
CA ALA A 347 -2.89 19.28 -22.98
C ALA A 347 -2.85 18.90 -24.47
N LEU A 348 -3.64 17.91 -24.88
CA LEU A 348 -3.71 17.42 -26.28
C LEU A 348 -4.85 18.05 -27.08
N GLU A 349 -5.71 18.83 -26.43
CA GLU A 349 -6.94 19.42 -27.00
C GLU A 349 -7.89 18.35 -27.62
N ASP A 350 -7.90 17.14 -27.07
CA ASP A 350 -8.74 16.02 -27.52
C ASP A 350 -9.83 15.66 -26.49
N PHE A 351 -10.98 16.31 -26.62
CA PHE A 351 -12.13 16.13 -25.72
C PHE A 351 -12.75 14.72 -25.75
N SER A 352 -12.45 13.90 -26.76
CA SER A 352 -12.96 12.53 -26.85
C SER A 352 -12.01 11.50 -26.21
N LEU A 353 -10.79 11.91 -25.85
CA LEU A 353 -9.76 11.04 -25.27
C LEU A 353 -10.25 10.28 -24.02
N LEU A 354 -10.92 10.99 -23.10
CA LEU A 354 -11.40 10.42 -21.85
C LEU A 354 -12.40 9.27 -22.07
N ASP A 355 -13.37 9.47 -22.97
CA ASP A 355 -14.39 8.47 -23.29
C ASP A 355 -13.81 7.27 -24.05
N ARG A 356 -12.93 7.54 -25.04
CA ARG A 356 -12.24 6.49 -25.81
C ARG A 356 -11.38 5.59 -24.91
N ILE A 357 -10.51 6.19 -24.07
CA ILE A 357 -9.67 5.41 -23.15
C ILE A 357 -10.51 4.70 -22.11
N GLY A 358 -11.52 5.36 -21.53
CA GLY A 358 -12.42 4.76 -20.55
C GLY A 358 -13.16 3.54 -21.11
N THR A 359 -13.68 3.63 -22.33
CA THR A 359 -14.37 2.53 -23.01
C THR A 359 -13.43 1.34 -23.26
N VAL A 360 -12.24 1.59 -23.78
CA VAL A 360 -11.26 0.53 -24.06
C VAL A 360 -10.71 -0.07 -22.76
N PHE A 361 -10.50 0.73 -21.71
CA PHE A 361 -10.13 0.26 -20.37
C PHE A 361 -11.14 -0.76 -19.84
N CYS A 362 -12.43 -0.40 -19.87
CA CYS A 362 -13.51 -1.27 -19.40
C CYS A 362 -13.58 -2.58 -20.18
N ARG A 363 -13.43 -2.53 -21.51
CA ARG A 363 -13.38 -3.71 -22.36
C ARG A 363 -12.21 -4.62 -21.98
N ILE A 364 -10.98 -4.10 -21.96
CA ILE A 364 -9.78 -4.88 -21.65
C ILE A 364 -9.86 -5.50 -20.24
N ALA A 365 -10.30 -4.73 -19.25
CA ALA A 365 -10.45 -5.24 -17.88
C ALA A 365 -11.47 -6.39 -17.81
N THR A 366 -12.59 -6.26 -18.51
CA THR A 366 -13.63 -7.30 -18.56
C THR A 366 -13.15 -8.56 -19.26
N ASP A 367 -12.44 -8.42 -20.38
CA ASP A 367 -11.89 -9.55 -21.15
C ASP A 367 -10.85 -10.34 -20.33
N ILE A 368 -9.92 -9.63 -19.69
CA ILE A 368 -8.86 -10.24 -18.86
C ILE A 368 -9.47 -11.02 -17.70
N ARG A 369 -10.51 -10.46 -17.07
CA ARG A 369 -11.27 -11.11 -16.00
C ARG A 369 -11.96 -12.37 -16.51
N ALA A 370 -12.72 -12.27 -17.60
CA ALA A 370 -13.46 -13.41 -18.16
C ALA A 370 -12.55 -14.58 -18.53
N MET A 371 -11.31 -14.30 -18.96
CA MET A 371 -10.32 -15.32 -19.31
C MET A 371 -9.41 -15.76 -18.15
N GLY A 372 -9.48 -15.12 -16.97
CA GLY A 372 -8.61 -15.41 -15.83
C GLY A 372 -7.13 -15.15 -16.09
N LEU A 373 -6.80 -14.14 -16.91
CA LEU A 373 -5.42 -13.88 -17.36
C LEU A 373 -4.70 -12.84 -16.49
N SER A 374 -3.36 -12.88 -16.50
CA SER A 374 -2.55 -11.85 -15.86
C SER A 374 -2.60 -10.54 -16.67
N SER A 375 -3.00 -9.46 -16.01
CA SER A 375 -3.03 -8.11 -16.60
C SER A 375 -1.66 -7.67 -17.14
N ALA A 376 -0.59 -7.96 -16.40
CA ALA A 376 0.78 -7.71 -16.83
C ALA A 376 1.15 -8.50 -18.09
N SER A 377 0.87 -9.81 -18.12
CA SER A 377 1.21 -10.65 -19.27
C SER A 377 0.47 -10.22 -20.53
N GLN A 378 -0.80 -9.84 -20.38
CA GLN A 378 -1.65 -9.34 -21.47
C GLN A 378 -1.22 -7.97 -22.00
N HIS A 379 -0.76 -7.08 -21.12
CA HIS A 379 -0.18 -5.80 -21.53
C HIS A 379 1.15 -6.00 -22.26
N ILE A 380 2.05 -6.84 -21.74
CA ILE A 380 3.32 -7.18 -22.39
C ILE A 380 3.09 -7.75 -23.80
N ALA A 381 2.12 -8.66 -23.94
CA ALA A 381 1.79 -9.24 -25.25
C ALA A 381 1.31 -8.18 -26.26
N ARG A 382 0.45 -7.24 -25.83
CA ARG A 382 0.00 -6.11 -26.67
C ARG A 382 1.16 -5.20 -27.07
N LEU A 383 2.05 -4.91 -26.13
CA LEU A 383 3.22 -4.06 -26.36
C LEU A 383 4.15 -4.70 -27.40
N GLN A 384 4.45 -6.00 -27.25
CA GLN A 384 5.30 -6.74 -28.18
C GLN A 384 4.66 -6.96 -29.56
N GLY A 385 3.32 -6.97 -29.61
CA GLY A 385 2.56 -7.06 -30.86
C GLY A 385 2.46 -5.72 -31.61
N ASN A 386 2.86 -4.61 -30.97
CA ASN A 386 2.78 -3.28 -31.55
C ASN A 386 4.16 -2.85 -32.09
N GLY A 387 4.29 -2.81 -33.42
CA GLY A 387 5.54 -2.46 -34.10
C GLY A 387 6.02 -1.04 -33.79
N THR A 388 5.11 -0.09 -33.58
CA THR A 388 5.45 1.28 -33.18
C THR A 388 6.05 1.31 -31.78
N ALA A 389 5.42 0.64 -30.82
CA ALA A 389 5.91 0.59 -29.43
C ALA A 389 7.34 0.03 -29.33
N ALA A 390 7.73 -0.86 -30.25
CA ALA A 390 9.08 -1.42 -30.31
C ALA A 390 10.17 -0.42 -30.76
N THR A 391 9.80 0.72 -31.35
CA THR A 391 10.73 1.76 -31.82
C THR A 391 10.65 3.07 -31.03
N LEU A 392 9.66 3.21 -30.15
CA LEU A 392 9.46 4.41 -29.36
C LEU A 392 10.51 4.57 -28.25
N TYR A 393 11.20 5.71 -28.28
CA TYR A 393 12.03 6.15 -27.17
C TYR A 393 11.22 7.05 -26.23
N LEU A 394 11.09 6.62 -24.98
CA LEU A 394 10.51 7.42 -23.90
C LEU A 394 11.63 7.85 -22.96
N GLU A 395 11.75 9.15 -22.73
CA GLU A 395 12.80 9.71 -21.91
C GLU A 395 12.46 9.53 -20.42
N ASN A 396 11.32 10.00 -19.96
CA ASN A 396 11.00 10.02 -18.52
C ASN A 396 10.00 8.93 -18.11
N THR A 397 9.55 8.13 -19.07
CA THR A 397 8.50 7.13 -18.88
C THR A 397 9.01 5.73 -19.13
N CYS A 398 8.61 4.80 -18.26
CA CYS A 398 8.88 3.38 -18.41
C CYS A 398 8.28 2.87 -19.72
N SER A 399 9.13 2.39 -20.63
CA SER A 399 8.75 1.79 -21.92
C SER A 399 7.94 0.51 -21.81
N LEU A 400 7.73 0.00 -20.59
CA LEU A 400 6.82 -1.11 -20.33
C LEU A 400 5.47 -0.60 -19.83
N CYS A 401 5.38 -0.17 -18.57
CA CYS A 401 4.09 0.16 -17.95
C CYS A 401 3.51 1.52 -18.33
N LEU A 402 4.26 2.40 -19.01
CA LEU A 402 3.82 3.74 -19.44
C LEU A 402 3.38 4.71 -18.33
N VAL A 403 3.49 4.33 -17.05
CA VAL A 403 2.91 5.09 -15.92
C VAL A 403 3.91 5.42 -14.80
N GLN A 404 5.17 5.03 -14.93
CA GLN A 404 6.20 5.19 -13.90
C GLN A 404 7.51 5.74 -14.48
N GLU A 405 8.29 6.43 -13.65
CA GLU A 405 9.66 6.82 -13.98
C GLU A 405 10.57 5.57 -14.09
N PRO A 406 11.38 5.45 -15.16
CA PRO A 406 12.27 4.31 -15.32
C PRO A 406 13.53 4.43 -14.44
N ALA A 407 14.02 3.30 -13.96
CA ALA A 407 15.24 3.20 -13.15
C ALA A 407 16.41 2.57 -13.90
N PHE A 408 16.13 1.82 -14.97
CA PHE A 408 17.13 1.05 -15.73
C PHE A 408 16.99 1.32 -17.22
N THR A 409 18.11 1.34 -17.93
CA THR A 409 18.17 1.46 -19.38
C THR A 409 18.73 0.17 -19.97
N LEU A 410 17.98 -0.46 -20.88
CA LEU A 410 18.40 -1.69 -21.54
C LEU A 410 19.38 -1.40 -22.69
N ASP A 411 20.03 -2.43 -23.23
CA ASP A 411 21.01 -2.27 -24.33
C ASP A 411 20.36 -1.72 -25.61
N CYS A 412 19.05 -1.95 -25.79
CA CYS A 412 18.23 -1.37 -26.86
C CYS A 412 17.71 0.04 -26.55
N LEU A 413 18.18 0.67 -25.48
CA LEU A 413 17.81 2.02 -25.00
C LEU A 413 16.40 2.19 -24.44
N HIS A 414 15.52 1.19 -24.52
CA HIS A 414 14.28 1.19 -23.74
C HIS A 414 14.58 1.28 -22.25
N ARG A 415 13.77 2.08 -21.54
CA ARG A 415 13.96 2.36 -20.13
C ARG A 415 12.84 1.72 -19.32
N ILE A 416 13.16 1.01 -18.23
CA ILE A 416 12.19 0.28 -17.41
C ILE A 416 12.29 0.65 -15.93
N CYS A 417 11.15 0.69 -15.23
CA CYS A 417 11.12 0.97 -13.79
C CYS A 417 11.43 -0.29 -12.96
N SER A 418 11.81 -0.11 -11.69
CA SER A 418 12.15 -1.21 -10.77
C SER A 418 11.03 -2.24 -10.59
N ALA A 419 9.77 -1.79 -10.63
CA ALA A 419 8.62 -2.67 -10.55
C ALA A 419 8.50 -3.56 -11.79
N CYS A 420 8.68 -2.98 -12.99
CA CYS A 420 8.65 -3.72 -14.26
C CYS A 420 9.83 -4.71 -14.40
N VAL A 421 10.99 -4.42 -13.80
CA VAL A 421 12.09 -5.40 -13.71
C VAL A 421 11.62 -6.66 -13.01
N LYS A 422 10.94 -6.55 -11.86
CA LYS A 422 10.40 -7.71 -11.11
C LYS A 422 9.32 -8.48 -11.88
N ILE A 423 8.56 -7.79 -12.74
CA ILE A 423 7.50 -8.41 -13.57
C ILE A 423 8.11 -9.25 -14.69
N CYS A 424 9.14 -8.72 -15.36
CA CYS A 424 9.68 -9.33 -16.58
C CYS A 424 10.94 -10.17 -16.36
N CYS A 425 11.59 -10.06 -15.21
CA CYS A 425 12.79 -10.81 -14.86
C CYS A 425 12.47 -11.71 -13.68
N PRO A 426 12.23 -13.03 -13.89
CA PRO A 426 12.14 -13.95 -12.77
C PRO A 426 13.45 -13.88 -11.97
N ALA A 427 13.35 -13.66 -10.66
CA ALA A 427 14.51 -13.49 -9.81
C ALA A 427 15.43 -14.72 -9.91
N CYS A 428 16.66 -14.52 -10.39
CA CYS A 428 17.74 -15.45 -10.11
C CYS A 428 18.11 -15.29 -8.63
N GLU A 429 18.50 -16.37 -7.94
CA GLU A 429 18.83 -16.38 -6.51
C GLU A 429 19.63 -15.11 -6.09
N GLY A 430 19.01 -14.21 -5.31
CA GLY A 430 19.61 -12.96 -4.83
C GLY A 430 18.98 -11.66 -5.39
N LEU A 431 19.77 -10.58 -5.40
CA LEU A 431 19.35 -9.22 -5.83
C LEU A 431 19.55 -8.98 -7.34
N HIS A 432 20.05 -9.97 -8.06
CA HIS A 432 20.47 -9.88 -9.45
C HIS A 432 19.37 -10.35 -10.40
N ASN A 433 18.96 -9.49 -11.33
CA ASN A 433 17.95 -9.78 -12.33
C ASN A 433 18.57 -9.64 -13.72
N THR A 434 18.50 -10.69 -14.53
CA THR A 434 19.00 -10.68 -15.91
C THR A 434 17.84 -10.89 -16.88
N PRO A 435 17.24 -9.82 -17.43
CA PRO A 435 16.32 -10.01 -18.55
C PRO A 435 17.12 -10.55 -19.74
N SER A 436 16.69 -11.68 -20.31
CA SER A 436 17.30 -12.22 -21.52
C SER A 436 16.98 -11.36 -22.76
N ALA A 437 15.85 -10.62 -22.71
CA ALA A 437 15.39 -9.73 -23.76
C ALA A 437 14.56 -8.55 -23.20
N CYS A 438 14.48 -7.47 -23.97
CA CYS A 438 13.62 -6.33 -23.68
C CYS A 438 12.13 -6.72 -23.74
N PRO A 439 11.31 -6.38 -22.73
CA PRO A 439 9.90 -6.73 -22.74
C PRO A 439 9.09 -5.93 -23.76
N SER A 440 9.60 -4.80 -24.26
CA SER A 440 8.97 -3.96 -25.28
C SER A 440 9.32 -4.40 -26.72
N CYS A 441 10.62 -4.48 -27.07
CA CYS A 441 11.05 -4.76 -28.45
C CYS A 441 11.74 -6.12 -28.66
N ARG A 442 11.87 -6.96 -27.63
CA ARG A 442 12.53 -8.29 -27.67
C ARG A 442 14.02 -8.29 -28.02
N ALA A 443 14.67 -7.12 -28.13
CA ALA A 443 16.11 -7.03 -28.28
C ALA A 443 16.84 -7.67 -27.08
N ARG A 444 17.93 -8.40 -27.34
CA ARG A 444 18.72 -9.08 -26.30
C ARG A 444 19.33 -8.07 -25.33
N HIS A 445 19.32 -8.40 -24.04
CA HIS A 445 20.04 -7.66 -23.01
C HIS A 445 21.09 -8.55 -22.33
N GLN A 446 22.26 -8.00 -22.03
CA GLN A 446 23.38 -8.77 -21.46
C GLN A 446 23.78 -8.32 -20.05
N ARG A 447 23.36 -7.12 -19.62
CA ARG A 447 23.78 -6.58 -18.32
C ARG A 447 22.88 -7.08 -17.19
N VAL A 448 23.46 -7.20 -16.00
CA VAL A 448 22.72 -7.52 -14.77
C VAL A 448 22.08 -6.26 -14.22
N LEU A 449 20.78 -6.33 -13.90
CA LEU A 449 20.03 -5.31 -13.21
C LEU A 449 19.95 -5.66 -11.72
N VAL A 450 20.51 -4.81 -10.86
CA VAL A 450 20.55 -5.03 -9.41
C VAL A 450 19.49 -4.19 -8.74
N LEU A 451 18.55 -4.84 -8.05
CA LEU A 451 17.53 -4.16 -7.26
C LEU A 451 18.00 -4.04 -5.81
N ALA A 452 17.83 -2.87 -5.21
CA ALA A 452 18.03 -2.72 -3.78
C ALA A 452 16.93 -3.47 -3.01
N PRO A 453 17.26 -4.12 -1.87
CA PRO A 453 16.23 -4.58 -0.95
C PRO A 453 15.39 -3.40 -0.46
N PRO A 454 14.08 -3.58 -0.22
CA PRO A 454 13.18 -2.45 0.04
C PRO A 454 13.51 -1.67 1.32
N THR A 455 14.09 -2.33 2.33
CA THR A 455 14.40 -1.74 3.65
C THR A 455 15.86 -1.33 3.79
N ALA A 456 16.67 -1.57 2.75
CA ALA A 456 18.08 -1.23 2.76
C ALA A 456 18.28 0.29 2.73
N GLY A 457 19.30 0.75 3.44
CA GLY A 457 19.70 2.15 3.42
C GLY A 457 20.38 2.51 2.10
N ILE A 458 20.18 3.73 1.65
CA ILE A 458 20.90 4.30 0.51
C ILE A 458 22.36 4.54 0.91
N ARG A 459 23.29 4.04 0.09
CA ARG A 459 24.74 4.25 0.22
C ARG A 459 25.17 5.28 -0.81
N SER A 460 25.75 6.39 -0.36
CA SER A 460 26.16 7.47 -1.27
C SER A 460 27.65 7.78 -1.16
N ILE A 461 28.25 8.19 -2.29
CA ILE A 461 29.59 8.75 -2.35
C ILE A 461 29.58 10.08 -3.10
N GLU A 462 30.26 11.06 -2.51
CA GLU A 462 30.50 12.36 -3.12
C GLU A 462 31.98 12.44 -3.52
N LEU A 463 32.23 12.65 -4.82
CA LEU A 463 33.54 12.75 -5.43
C LEU A 463 33.77 14.20 -5.85
N ASP A 464 34.20 15.04 -4.92
CA ASP A 464 34.48 16.47 -5.14
C ASP A 464 35.70 16.93 -4.33
N GLY A 465 36.29 18.06 -4.72
CA GLY A 465 37.26 18.82 -3.93
C GLY A 465 38.68 18.25 -3.82
N MET A 466 38.95 17.06 -4.39
CA MET A 466 40.27 16.42 -4.33
C MET A 466 41.00 16.41 -5.68
N ALA A 467 42.33 16.51 -5.62
CA ALA A 467 43.19 16.26 -6.78
C ALA A 467 43.09 14.79 -7.24
N PRO A 468 43.26 14.49 -8.54
CA PRO A 468 43.06 13.13 -9.08
C PRO A 468 43.83 12.02 -8.36
N HIS A 469 45.11 12.26 -8.03
CA HIS A 469 45.94 11.28 -7.31
C HIS A 469 45.46 11.06 -5.86
N SER A 470 45.08 12.12 -5.16
CA SER A 470 44.54 12.02 -3.80
C SER A 470 43.20 11.30 -3.78
N LEU A 471 42.34 11.57 -4.77
CA LEU A 471 41.05 10.90 -4.89
C LEU A 471 41.20 9.40 -5.21
N TRP A 472 42.15 9.03 -6.08
CA TRP A 472 42.48 7.63 -6.31
C TRP A 472 43.01 6.94 -5.05
N GLY A 473 43.90 7.60 -4.31
CA GLY A 473 44.42 7.12 -3.03
C GLY A 473 43.28 6.86 -2.03
N PHE A 474 42.38 7.83 -1.88
CA PHE A 474 41.18 7.71 -1.07
C PHE A 474 40.30 6.52 -1.49
N LEU A 475 40.00 6.37 -2.78
CA LEU A 475 39.15 5.27 -3.27
C LEU A 475 39.80 3.89 -3.06
N LYS A 476 41.12 3.80 -3.22
CA LYS A 476 41.89 2.58 -2.93
C LYS A 476 41.86 2.25 -1.44
N ASP A 477 42.11 3.24 -0.59
CA ASP A 477 42.08 3.06 0.86
C ASP A 477 40.67 2.74 1.34
N LEU A 478 39.65 3.35 0.74
CA LEU A 478 38.24 3.06 1.00
C LEU A 478 37.90 1.62 0.63
N GLN A 479 38.25 1.15 -0.58
CA GLN A 479 38.03 -0.24 -0.99
C GLN A 479 38.75 -1.22 -0.05
N LYS A 480 39.97 -0.87 0.39
CA LYS A 480 40.74 -1.66 1.36
C LYS A 480 40.08 -1.68 2.75
N GLN A 481 39.61 -0.54 3.25
CA GLN A 481 38.99 -0.38 4.57
C GLN A 481 37.61 -1.01 4.66
N ILE A 482 36.79 -0.93 3.61
CA ILE A 482 35.51 -1.67 3.55
C ILE A 482 35.77 -3.17 3.57
N GLY A 483 36.95 -3.58 3.10
CA GLY A 483 37.46 -4.93 3.29
C GLY A 483 36.93 -5.95 2.30
N LEU A 484 36.31 -5.49 1.22
CA LEU A 484 35.66 -6.30 0.20
C LEU A 484 36.38 -6.16 -1.15
N THR A 485 37.71 -6.27 -1.16
CA THR A 485 38.56 -6.00 -2.34
C THR A 485 38.22 -6.83 -3.58
N ALA A 486 37.46 -7.93 -3.41
CA ALA A 486 36.93 -8.75 -4.49
C ALA A 486 35.72 -8.12 -5.23
N MET A 487 35.08 -7.08 -4.68
CA MET A 487 33.92 -6.40 -5.28
C MET A 487 34.30 -5.04 -5.91
N PRO A 488 33.76 -4.70 -7.10
CA PRO A 488 33.91 -3.39 -7.71
C PRO A 488 33.24 -2.27 -6.89
N LEU A 489 33.82 -1.05 -6.90
CA LEU A 489 33.29 0.11 -6.17
C LEU A 489 31.84 0.46 -6.49
N ARG A 490 31.38 0.17 -7.71
CA ARG A 490 29.98 0.37 -8.13
C ARG A 490 28.95 -0.43 -7.35
N GLU A 491 29.35 -1.52 -6.69
CA GLU A 491 28.42 -2.37 -5.92
C GLU A 491 28.19 -1.85 -4.49
N TYR A 492 29.00 -0.87 -4.05
CA TYR A 492 28.93 -0.29 -2.71
C TYR A 492 28.04 0.93 -2.62
N PHE A 493 27.80 1.62 -3.73
CA PHE A 493 27.12 2.91 -3.74
C PHE A 493 25.90 2.85 -4.63
N ASP A 494 24.76 3.15 -4.03
CA ASP A 494 23.51 3.31 -4.73
C ASP A 494 23.42 4.71 -5.36
N VAL A 495 24.13 5.72 -4.80
CA VAL A 495 24.17 7.10 -5.30
C VAL A 495 25.61 7.61 -5.45
N VAL A 496 25.93 8.22 -6.58
CA VAL A 496 27.23 8.84 -6.88
C VAL A 496 27.03 10.29 -7.30
N VAL A 497 27.60 11.22 -6.53
CA VAL A 497 27.63 12.64 -6.89
C VAL A 497 29.08 13.01 -7.22
N ALA A 498 29.32 13.59 -8.38
CA ALA A 498 30.67 13.83 -8.86
C ALA A 498 30.85 15.21 -9.50
N ARG A 499 31.97 15.87 -9.16
CA ARG A 499 32.39 17.17 -9.69
C ARG A 499 33.88 17.21 -9.96
N GLY A 500 34.31 18.11 -10.85
CA GLY A 500 35.73 18.29 -11.19
C GLY A 500 36.41 16.99 -11.62
N ALA A 501 37.51 16.62 -10.95
CA ALA A 501 38.23 15.36 -11.20
C ALA A 501 37.41 14.11 -10.82
N GLY A 502 36.44 14.23 -9.92
CA GLY A 502 35.56 13.13 -9.52
C GLY A 502 34.70 12.61 -10.67
N ILE A 503 34.41 13.45 -11.67
CA ILE A 503 33.64 13.06 -12.86
C ILE A 503 34.36 11.92 -13.63
N PHE A 504 35.69 11.97 -13.71
CA PHE A 504 36.48 10.92 -14.36
C PHE A 504 36.26 9.56 -13.69
N PHE A 505 36.33 9.51 -12.35
CA PHE A 505 36.12 8.27 -11.59
C PHE A 505 34.66 7.81 -11.64
N ALA A 506 33.71 8.74 -11.59
CA ALA A 506 32.29 8.42 -11.72
C ALA A 506 32.01 7.71 -13.06
N LEU A 507 32.49 8.27 -14.18
CA LEU A 507 32.29 7.67 -15.49
C LEU A 507 33.04 6.34 -15.63
N THR A 508 34.33 6.32 -15.33
CA THR A 508 35.14 5.11 -15.55
C THR A 508 34.71 3.95 -14.65
N LEU A 509 34.51 4.16 -13.35
CA LEU A 509 34.19 3.08 -12.40
C LEU A 509 32.73 2.64 -12.46
N PHE A 510 31.78 3.57 -12.64
CA PHE A 510 30.35 3.27 -12.52
C PHE A 510 29.66 3.09 -13.87
N THR A 511 30.10 3.78 -14.93
CA THR A 511 29.48 3.65 -16.27
C THR A 511 30.25 2.68 -17.17
N GLU A 512 31.58 2.74 -17.18
CA GLU A 512 32.44 1.93 -18.07
C GLU A 512 33.02 0.67 -17.40
N SER A 513 32.72 0.44 -16.12
CA SER A 513 33.17 -0.75 -15.36
C SER A 513 34.69 -0.90 -15.18
N TRP A 514 35.46 0.19 -15.24
CA TRP A 514 36.92 0.14 -15.04
C TRP A 514 37.28 -0.25 -13.60
N THR A 515 38.45 -0.85 -13.45
CA THR A 515 39.12 -1.11 -12.17
C THR A 515 39.90 0.12 -11.71
N LEU A 516 40.18 0.21 -10.40
CA LEU A 516 41.05 1.27 -9.87
C LEU A 516 42.46 1.24 -10.47
N ALA A 517 42.95 0.08 -10.93
CA ALA A 517 44.24 -0.04 -11.58
C ALA A 517 44.25 0.63 -12.97
N GLU A 518 43.19 0.42 -13.76
CA GLU A 518 43.01 1.07 -15.07
C GLU A 518 42.87 2.59 -14.92
N CYS A 519 42.09 3.05 -13.93
CA CYS A 519 42.00 4.47 -13.61
C CYS A 519 43.36 5.07 -13.24
N ARG A 520 44.18 4.35 -12.44
CA ARG A 520 45.53 4.80 -12.04
C ARG A 520 46.42 5.03 -13.25
N HIS A 521 46.39 4.11 -14.21
CA HIS A 521 47.23 4.17 -15.41
C HIS A 521 46.98 5.44 -16.23
N GLN A 522 45.76 5.99 -16.19
CA GLN A 522 45.39 7.19 -16.94
C GLN A 522 45.64 8.52 -16.18
N LEU A 523 45.93 8.48 -14.87
CA LEU A 523 46.11 9.71 -14.08
C LEU A 523 47.18 10.67 -14.61
N PRO A 524 48.37 10.21 -15.07
CA PRO A 524 49.39 11.13 -15.61
C PRO A 524 48.92 11.91 -16.85
N ASN A 525 47.94 11.37 -17.58
CA ASN A 525 47.40 11.97 -18.81
C ASN A 525 46.13 12.79 -18.55
N LEU A 526 45.69 12.91 -17.29
CA LEU A 526 44.44 13.56 -16.93
C LEU A 526 44.62 15.09 -16.84
N LEU A 527 44.02 15.81 -17.80
CA LEU A 527 43.94 17.27 -17.78
C LEU A 527 42.70 17.74 -17.00
N ARG A 528 42.59 19.05 -16.79
CA ARG A 528 41.38 19.65 -16.19
C ARG A 528 40.16 19.33 -17.05
N CYS A 529 39.10 18.84 -16.40
CA CYS A 529 37.81 18.57 -17.02
C CYS A 529 37.31 19.80 -17.80
N ARG A 530 36.94 19.59 -19.06
CA ARG A 530 36.26 20.58 -19.90
C ARG A 530 34.97 19.97 -20.42
N ILE A 531 33.84 20.62 -20.18
CA ILE A 531 32.55 20.22 -20.74
C ILE A 531 32.21 21.14 -21.92
N ARG A 532 31.87 20.53 -23.06
CA ARG A 532 31.40 21.23 -24.28
C ARG A 532 30.16 20.53 -24.80
N GLY A 533 28.99 21.15 -24.59
CA GLY A 533 27.71 20.50 -24.86
C GLY A 533 27.60 19.21 -24.04
N ASN A 534 27.38 18.08 -24.72
CA ASN A 534 27.31 16.76 -24.09
C ASN A 534 28.66 16.03 -24.00
N ARG A 535 29.79 16.64 -24.38
CA ARG A 535 31.11 15.99 -24.32
C ARG A 535 31.91 16.42 -23.09
N ILE A 536 32.42 15.45 -22.33
CA ILE A 536 33.36 15.63 -21.22
C ILE A 536 34.75 15.28 -21.72
N ILE A 537 35.69 16.22 -21.64
CA ILE A 537 37.06 16.06 -22.14
C ILE A 537 38.05 16.26 -20.99
N PHE A 538 38.84 15.22 -20.73
CA PHE A 538 39.99 15.24 -19.83
C PHE A 538 41.32 15.13 -20.58
N GLY A 539 41.34 14.89 -21.88
CA GLY A 539 42.56 14.76 -22.68
C GLY A 539 42.26 14.28 -24.10
N LYS A 540 43.28 14.17 -24.95
CA LYS A 540 43.10 13.76 -26.37
C LYS A 540 42.40 12.40 -26.51
N ASN A 541 42.63 11.48 -25.57
CA ASN A 541 42.06 10.11 -25.57
C ASN A 541 41.13 9.83 -24.38
N LEU A 542 40.77 10.87 -23.61
CA LEU A 542 39.93 10.76 -22.41
C LEU A 542 38.70 11.66 -22.62
N CYS A 543 37.78 11.17 -23.45
CA CYS A 543 36.56 11.86 -23.83
C CYS A 543 35.35 10.95 -23.62
N TRP A 544 34.31 11.47 -22.98
CA TRP A 544 33.06 10.76 -22.73
C TRP A 544 31.86 11.60 -23.14
N ASP A 545 30.76 10.93 -23.37
CA ASP A 545 29.47 11.57 -23.60
C ASP A 545 28.69 11.62 -22.27
N LEU A 546 28.27 12.82 -21.85
CA LEU A 546 27.41 13.05 -20.68
C LEU A 546 26.09 12.26 -20.77
N ALA A 547 25.59 11.96 -21.97
CA ALA A 547 24.41 11.11 -22.13
C ALA A 547 24.64 9.68 -21.62
N LYS A 548 25.89 9.18 -21.56
CA LYS A 548 26.17 7.86 -20.96
C LYS A 548 25.78 7.78 -19.50
N VAL A 549 25.70 8.91 -18.79
CA VAL A 549 25.18 8.94 -17.42
C VAL A 549 23.73 8.42 -17.40
N LYS A 550 22.90 8.79 -18.40
CA LYS A 550 21.51 8.35 -18.51
C LYS A 550 21.36 6.83 -18.74
N THR A 551 22.40 6.15 -19.21
CA THR A 551 22.40 4.70 -19.48
C THR A 551 23.11 3.88 -18.38
N CYS A 552 23.61 4.55 -17.33
CA CYS A 552 24.18 3.87 -16.18
C CYS A 552 23.09 3.10 -15.42
N ASN A 553 23.28 1.80 -15.26
CA ASN A 553 22.44 0.93 -14.45
C ASN A 553 23.10 0.69 -13.09
N ASN A 554 22.30 0.44 -12.06
CA ASN A 554 22.71 0.05 -10.69
C ASN A 554 23.19 1.19 -9.77
N ALA A 555 23.46 2.40 -10.28
CA ALA A 555 23.74 3.56 -9.46
C ALA A 555 23.02 4.82 -9.98
N MET A 556 22.41 5.55 -9.05
CA MET A 556 21.88 6.90 -9.27
C MET A 556 23.05 7.87 -9.33
N MET A 557 23.28 8.47 -10.49
CA MET A 557 24.45 9.30 -10.76
C MET A 557 24.06 10.75 -11.01
N THR A 558 24.80 11.68 -10.39
CA THR A 558 24.76 13.10 -10.70
C THR A 558 26.18 13.59 -10.98
N VAL A 559 26.38 14.14 -12.17
CA VAL A 559 27.66 14.70 -12.63
C VAL A 559 27.44 16.18 -12.91
N SER A 560 28.27 17.05 -12.31
CA SER A 560 28.16 18.51 -12.49
C SER A 560 29.52 19.18 -12.57
N ASP A 561 29.64 20.21 -13.41
CA ASP A 561 30.81 21.11 -13.46
C ASP A 561 30.53 22.48 -12.82
N GLY A 562 29.39 22.63 -12.15
CA GLY A 562 28.92 23.89 -11.57
C GLY A 562 28.07 24.75 -12.52
N LYS A 563 28.02 24.46 -13.82
CA LYS A 563 27.14 25.13 -14.80
C LYS A 563 26.15 24.16 -15.45
N THR A 564 26.63 22.99 -15.83
CA THR A 564 25.86 21.92 -16.46
C THR A 564 25.76 20.75 -15.49
N THR A 565 24.57 20.17 -15.36
CA THR A 565 24.32 18.99 -14.52
C THR A 565 23.62 17.92 -15.34
N CYS A 566 24.16 16.70 -15.32
CA CYS A 566 23.52 15.51 -15.90
C CYS A 566 23.27 14.48 -14.80
N ARG A 567 22.08 13.87 -14.84
CA ARG A 567 21.63 12.87 -13.89
C ARG A 567 20.78 11.81 -14.58
N ASN A 568 20.77 10.60 -14.04
CA ASN A 568 19.89 9.51 -14.51
C ASN A 568 18.65 9.31 -13.61
N PHE A 569 18.39 10.23 -12.67
CA PHE A 569 17.30 10.19 -11.71
C PHE A 569 16.87 11.61 -11.28
N ASN A 570 15.64 11.76 -10.77
CA ASN A 570 15.08 13.08 -10.41
C ASN A 570 15.20 13.51 -8.93
N SER A 571 15.52 12.61 -7.99
CA SER A 571 15.63 12.90 -6.55
C SER A 571 16.82 13.80 -6.18
N SER A 572 16.68 14.61 -5.12
CA SER A 572 17.63 15.67 -4.74
C SER A 572 18.41 15.41 -3.45
N THR A 573 18.34 14.22 -2.85
CA THR A 573 19.01 13.98 -1.56
C THR A 573 19.82 12.68 -1.52
N ALA A 574 21.12 12.82 -1.25
CA ALA A 574 22.02 11.73 -0.95
C ALA A 574 22.21 11.66 0.58
N PRO A 575 21.64 10.66 1.29
CA PRO A 575 21.91 10.50 2.71
C PRO A 575 23.34 9.99 2.92
N LYS A 576 24.05 10.57 3.90
CA LYS A 576 25.39 10.15 4.32
C LYS A 576 25.27 9.06 5.38
N ARG A 577 25.78 7.86 5.11
CA ARG A 577 25.93 6.77 6.11
C ARG A 577 27.28 6.09 5.97
N LYS A 578 27.75 5.47 7.06
CA LYS A 578 28.95 4.63 7.05
C LYS A 578 28.67 3.34 6.25
N LEU A 579 29.66 2.91 5.46
CA LEU A 579 29.51 1.90 4.41
C LEU A 579 29.22 0.48 4.89
N THR A 580 29.72 0.09 6.06
CA THR A 580 29.64 -1.30 6.54
C THR A 580 28.28 -1.61 7.15
N SER A 581 27.77 -0.74 8.04
CA SER A 581 26.46 -0.96 8.67
C SER A 581 25.29 -0.82 7.69
N SER A 582 25.50 -0.11 6.58
CA SER A 582 24.53 0.00 5.47
C SER A 582 24.49 -1.23 4.55
N LEU A 583 25.41 -2.19 4.71
CA LEU A 583 25.31 -3.51 4.05
C LEU A 583 24.27 -4.41 4.73
N PHE A 584 23.91 -4.13 5.98
CA PHE A 584 22.94 -4.89 6.73
C PHE A 584 21.61 -4.14 6.80
N TYR A 585 20.52 -4.88 6.72
CA TYR A 585 19.15 -4.37 6.78
C TYR A 585 18.26 -5.36 7.50
N ILE A 586 17.06 -4.90 7.90
CA ILE A 586 16.08 -5.73 8.59
C ILE A 586 14.83 -5.89 7.74
N GLU A 587 14.22 -7.06 7.85
CA GLU A 587 12.91 -7.39 7.31
C GLU A 587 12.04 -7.96 8.43
N LEU A 588 10.73 -7.95 8.24
CA LEU A 588 9.79 -8.61 9.14
C LEU A 588 9.42 -9.93 8.47
N ASP A 589 9.40 -11.01 9.24
CA ASP A 589 8.91 -12.30 8.74
C ASP A 589 7.41 -12.25 8.43
N SER A 590 6.67 -11.43 9.18
CA SER A 590 5.22 -11.30 9.10
C SER A 590 4.71 -9.90 9.46
N VAL A 591 3.52 -9.56 8.97
CA VAL A 591 2.79 -8.37 9.46
C VAL A 591 2.29 -8.64 10.88
N PRO A 592 2.67 -7.81 11.87
CA PRO A 592 2.10 -7.91 13.21
C PRO A 592 0.63 -7.44 13.23
N ALA A 593 -0.24 -8.24 13.82
CA ALA A 593 -1.70 -8.02 13.81
C ALA A 593 -2.21 -7.17 14.98
N PHE A 594 -1.44 -7.12 16.06
CA PHE A 594 -1.69 -6.47 17.35
C PHE A 594 -3.08 -6.79 17.92
N TYR A 595 -3.51 -8.06 17.91
CA TYR A 595 -4.74 -8.47 18.61
C TYR A 595 -4.63 -8.41 20.13
N SER A 596 -3.41 -8.41 20.63
CA SER A 596 -3.05 -8.13 22.01
C SER A 596 -1.81 -7.24 22.00
N SER A 597 -1.56 -6.54 23.09
CA SER A 597 -0.29 -5.82 23.30
C SER A 597 0.28 -6.23 24.65
N PRO A 598 1.59 -6.53 24.74
CA PRO A 598 2.55 -6.56 23.61
C PRO A 598 2.29 -7.71 22.62
N GLU A 599 2.82 -7.58 21.40
CA GLU A 599 2.86 -8.63 20.38
C GLU A 599 4.30 -9.05 20.09
N VAL A 600 4.50 -10.36 19.94
CA VAL A 600 5.79 -10.94 19.57
C VAL A 600 5.96 -10.91 18.05
N CYS A 601 7.01 -10.24 17.57
CA CYS A 601 7.34 -10.11 16.16
C CYS A 601 8.67 -10.80 15.85
N THR A 602 8.79 -11.38 14.66
CA THR A 602 10.04 -11.94 14.16
C THR A 602 10.65 -10.98 13.14
N ILE A 603 11.90 -10.58 13.35
CA ILE A 603 12.71 -9.79 12.42
C ILE A 603 13.82 -10.66 11.81
N ILE A 604 14.14 -10.41 10.55
CA ILE A 604 15.23 -11.07 9.82
C ILE A 604 16.29 -10.02 9.50
N ILE A 605 17.50 -10.20 9.98
CA ILE A 605 18.67 -9.38 9.64
C ILE A 605 19.34 -10.01 8.43
N SER A 606 19.45 -9.25 7.33
CA SER A 606 19.99 -9.71 6.05
C SER A 606 21.18 -8.84 5.61
N CYS A 607 22.07 -9.40 4.77
CA CYS A 607 23.17 -8.67 4.15
C CYS A 607 22.94 -8.47 2.65
N ARG A 608 23.29 -7.29 2.12
CA ARG A 608 23.20 -6.97 0.68
C ARG A 608 24.27 -7.67 -0.16
N VAL A 609 25.36 -8.14 0.47
CA VAL A 609 26.44 -8.83 -0.24
C VAL A 609 25.97 -10.24 -0.58
N SER A 610 26.01 -10.58 -1.87
CA SER A 610 25.68 -11.91 -2.36
C SER A 610 26.60 -12.96 -1.75
N ALA A 611 26.11 -14.20 -1.64
CA ALA A 611 26.89 -15.31 -1.14
C ALA A 611 28.12 -15.54 -2.05
N SER A 612 29.28 -15.15 -1.54
CA SER A 612 30.53 -15.09 -2.29
C SER A 612 31.70 -15.01 -1.34
N ASN A 613 32.93 -15.13 -1.88
CA ASN A 613 34.14 -14.89 -1.11
C ASN A 613 34.16 -13.48 -0.48
N ALA A 614 33.50 -12.51 -1.11
CA ALA A 614 33.35 -11.18 -0.54
C ALA A 614 32.53 -11.21 0.77
N LEU A 615 31.41 -11.94 0.81
CA LEU A 615 30.64 -12.10 2.04
C LEU A 615 31.46 -12.77 3.14
N LEU A 616 32.24 -13.81 2.79
CA LEU A 616 33.14 -14.48 3.73
C LEU A 616 34.20 -13.52 4.30
N ASP A 617 34.87 -12.74 3.44
CA ASP A 617 35.85 -11.74 3.85
C ASP A 617 35.24 -10.68 4.78
N LEU A 618 34.01 -10.25 4.51
CA LEU A 618 33.28 -9.31 5.37
C LEU A 618 33.01 -9.93 6.75
N ILE A 619 32.50 -11.15 6.79
CA ILE A 619 32.20 -11.87 8.04
C ILE A 619 33.47 -12.10 8.85
N PHE A 620 34.57 -12.58 8.22
CA PHE A 620 35.86 -12.76 8.88
C PHE A 620 36.42 -11.47 9.48
N LYS A 621 36.18 -10.31 8.85
CA LYS A 621 36.63 -9.02 9.40
C LYS A 621 35.77 -8.53 10.55
N LEU A 622 34.48 -8.84 10.55
CA LEU A 622 33.58 -8.55 11.66
C LEU A 622 33.87 -9.48 12.86
N HIS A 623 34.28 -10.72 12.63
CA HIS A 623 34.75 -11.66 13.65
C HIS A 623 36.28 -11.62 13.77
N ARG A 624 36.81 -10.68 14.57
CA ARG A 624 38.26 -10.58 14.86
C ARG A 624 38.88 -11.86 15.44
N THR A 625 38.10 -12.88 15.81
CA THR A 625 38.56 -14.19 16.28
C THR A 625 37.50 -15.29 16.05
N GLN A 626 37.94 -16.45 15.52
CA GLN A 626 37.28 -17.78 15.39
C GLN A 626 36.50 -18.14 14.11
N GLN A 627 36.62 -19.45 13.78
CA GLN A 627 36.20 -20.12 12.55
C GLN A 627 34.69 -20.08 12.33
N VAL A 628 34.25 -19.44 11.25
CA VAL A 628 32.86 -19.49 10.76
C VAL A 628 32.72 -20.70 9.84
N THR A 629 32.32 -21.86 10.38
CA THR A 629 32.13 -23.09 9.61
C THR A 629 30.79 -23.17 8.86
N GLU A 630 29.78 -22.36 9.24
CA GLU A 630 28.43 -22.42 8.67
C GLU A 630 28.22 -21.65 7.36
N CYS A 631 29.15 -20.76 6.97
CA CYS A 631 29.10 -20.10 5.64
C CYS A 631 29.70 -20.94 4.51
N ARG A 632 30.03 -22.23 4.73
CA ARG A 632 30.59 -23.11 3.69
C ARG A 632 29.61 -23.44 2.56
N ASN A 633 28.31 -23.24 2.76
CA ASN A 633 27.28 -23.63 1.79
C ASN A 633 26.89 -22.52 0.79
N MET A 634 27.65 -21.42 0.72
CA MET A 634 27.39 -20.31 -0.22
C MET A 634 25.94 -19.78 -0.15
N GLN A 635 25.40 -19.67 1.07
CA GLN A 635 24.06 -19.12 1.31
C GLN A 635 24.12 -17.62 1.66
N PRO A 636 23.10 -16.82 1.30
CA PRO A 636 22.99 -15.43 1.73
C PRO A 636 22.97 -15.30 3.25
N PHE A 637 23.62 -14.28 3.81
CA PHE A 637 23.55 -14.02 5.25
C PHE A 637 22.13 -13.64 5.68
N ARG A 638 21.55 -14.42 6.60
CA ARG A 638 20.25 -14.19 7.22
C ARG A 638 20.28 -14.62 8.68
N ARG A 639 19.74 -13.80 9.58
CA ARG A 639 19.61 -14.12 11.01
C ARG A 639 18.26 -13.69 11.55
N GLN A 640 17.56 -14.61 12.19
CA GLN A 640 16.26 -14.37 12.79
C GLN A 640 16.41 -13.89 14.25
N VAL A 641 15.64 -12.87 14.64
CA VAL A 641 15.56 -12.36 16.02
C VAL A 641 14.09 -12.12 16.36
N THR A 642 13.69 -12.45 17.58
CA THR A 642 12.32 -12.22 18.07
C THR A 642 12.32 -11.01 18.99
N ILE A 643 11.33 -10.13 18.81
CA ILE A 643 11.16 -8.89 19.60
C ILE A 643 9.73 -8.80 20.13
N SER A 644 9.56 -8.07 21.23
CA SER A 644 8.24 -7.73 21.78
C SER A 644 7.92 -6.27 21.44
N ALA A 645 6.81 -6.04 20.74
CA ALA A 645 6.40 -4.71 20.30
C ALA A 645 5.10 -4.30 20.99
N LEU A 646 5.01 -3.04 21.43
CA LEU A 646 3.78 -2.51 22.03
C LEU A 646 2.79 -2.03 20.97
N SER A 647 3.27 -1.55 19.83
CA SER A 647 2.45 -1.08 18.70
C SER A 647 3.28 -0.97 17.42
N LEU A 648 2.62 -0.65 16.30
CA LEU A 648 3.28 -0.30 15.04
C LEU A 648 4.23 0.92 15.16
N GLN A 649 4.08 1.76 16.19
CA GLN A 649 4.98 2.89 16.44
C GLN A 649 6.27 2.49 17.17
N THR A 650 6.40 1.24 17.60
CA THR A 650 7.61 0.73 18.24
C THR A 650 8.79 0.85 17.27
N ALA A 651 9.89 1.42 17.75
CA ALA A 651 11.12 1.57 16.98
C ALA A 651 12.09 0.41 17.27
N ILE A 652 12.50 -0.29 16.22
CA ILE A 652 13.48 -1.37 16.27
C ILE A 652 14.86 -0.75 16.08
N SER A 653 15.73 -0.91 17.07
CA SER A 653 17.11 -0.41 16.99
C SER A 653 18.08 -1.58 16.95
N VAL A 654 18.71 -1.79 15.80
CA VAL A 654 19.80 -2.76 15.66
C VAL A 654 21.10 -2.00 15.40
N GLN A 655 22.14 -2.34 16.17
CA GLN A 655 23.48 -1.80 16.08
C GLN A 655 24.49 -2.92 15.85
N MET A 656 25.61 -2.58 15.21
CA MET A 656 26.76 -3.47 15.04
C MET A 656 28.06 -2.72 15.32
N ASP A 657 29.09 -3.44 15.70
CA ASP A 657 30.42 -2.85 15.91
C ASP A 657 31.07 -2.50 14.57
N GLY A 658 31.47 -1.25 14.43
CA GLY A 658 32.29 -0.80 13.31
C GLY A 658 33.73 -1.30 13.42
N PHE A 659 34.48 -1.21 12.33
CA PHE A 659 35.93 -1.50 12.35
C PHE A 659 36.72 -0.58 13.30
N ASP A 660 36.16 0.60 13.60
CA ASP A 660 36.64 1.57 14.58
C ASP A 660 36.28 1.22 16.03
N GLY A 661 35.60 0.08 16.27
CA GLY A 661 35.14 -0.36 17.58
C GLY A 661 33.94 0.42 18.12
N LYS A 662 33.34 1.33 17.33
CA LYS A 662 32.15 2.09 17.74
C LYS A 662 30.88 1.38 17.29
N LYS A 663 29.86 1.32 18.14
CA LYS A 663 28.51 0.85 17.78
C LYS A 663 27.91 1.76 16.72
N GLN A 664 27.37 1.16 15.66
CA GLN A 664 26.76 1.85 14.52
C GLN A 664 25.41 1.21 14.18
N HIS A 665 24.39 2.04 13.95
CA HIS A 665 23.11 1.53 13.49
C HIS A 665 23.21 0.95 12.08
N ILE A 666 22.54 -0.18 11.87
CA ILE A 666 22.35 -0.74 10.53
C ILE A 666 21.29 0.05 9.76
N SER A 667 21.04 -0.32 8.50
CA SER A 667 20.13 0.40 7.61
C SER A 667 18.82 0.80 8.28
N ASN A 668 18.57 2.11 8.27
CA ASN A 668 17.32 2.75 8.70
C ASN A 668 16.96 2.57 10.18
N CYS A 669 17.84 1.96 10.99
CA CYS A 669 17.69 1.88 12.43
C CYS A 669 18.03 3.22 13.12
N PRO A 670 17.29 3.64 14.16
CA PRO A 670 16.06 3.01 14.66
C PRO A 670 14.90 3.08 13.66
N TYR A 671 14.27 1.93 13.39
CA TYR A 671 13.30 1.71 12.33
C TYR A 671 11.91 1.47 12.94
N ARG A 672 10.92 2.32 12.67
CA ARG A 672 9.55 2.09 13.13
C ARG A 672 8.91 0.91 12.40
N ILE A 673 8.22 0.03 13.12
CA ILE A 673 7.54 -1.14 12.54
C ILE A 673 6.57 -0.72 11.43
N GLU A 674 5.78 0.34 11.62
CA GLU A 674 4.86 0.87 10.59
C GLU A 674 5.58 1.17 9.27
N LYS A 675 6.74 1.84 9.36
CA LYS A 675 7.55 2.16 8.19
C LYS A 675 8.16 0.89 7.58
N LEU A 676 8.60 -0.05 8.42
CA LEU A 676 9.19 -1.31 8.00
C LEU A 676 8.21 -2.21 7.23
N VAL A 677 6.94 -2.25 7.68
CA VAL A 677 5.82 -2.92 7.02
C VAL A 677 5.52 -2.27 5.66
N ARG A 678 5.51 -0.93 5.62
CA ARG A 678 5.28 -0.16 4.39
C ARG A 678 6.39 -0.36 3.36
N ASP A 679 7.65 -0.21 3.78
CA ASP A 679 8.80 -0.29 2.88
C ASP A 679 8.94 -1.70 2.27
N GLN A 680 8.59 -2.77 3.00
CA GLN A 680 8.58 -4.15 2.48
C GLN A 680 7.36 -4.51 1.62
N GLY A 681 6.30 -3.69 1.60
CA GLY A 681 5.05 -4.05 0.93
C GLY A 681 4.29 -5.19 1.62
N LEU A 682 4.45 -5.37 2.94
CA LEU A 682 3.81 -6.50 3.64
C LEU A 682 2.28 -6.34 3.76
N LEU A 683 1.74 -5.14 3.52
CA LEU A 683 0.30 -4.83 3.49
C LEU A 683 -0.28 -4.80 2.06
N ASP A 684 0.41 -5.39 1.08
CA ASP A 684 -0.03 -5.44 -0.33
C ASP A 684 -1.13 -6.49 -0.58
N ILE A 685 -2.13 -6.52 0.29
CA ILE A 685 -3.30 -7.41 0.22
C ILE A 685 -4.14 -7.22 -1.05
N PHE A 686 -4.02 -6.05 -1.69
CA PHE A 686 -4.64 -5.70 -2.97
C PHE A 686 -3.64 -5.78 -4.12
N GLY A 687 -2.52 -6.47 -3.91
CA GLY A 687 -1.42 -6.56 -4.87
C GLY A 687 -0.53 -5.32 -4.90
N ASN A 688 0.58 -5.44 -5.63
CA ASN A 688 1.59 -4.39 -5.73
C ASN A 688 1.99 -4.08 -7.17
N SER A 689 2.64 -2.93 -7.34
CA SER A 689 3.13 -2.44 -8.64
C SER A 689 4.10 -3.40 -9.34
N SER A 690 4.71 -4.32 -8.60
CA SER A 690 5.65 -5.32 -9.13
C SER A 690 4.95 -6.62 -9.57
N HIS A 691 3.62 -6.71 -9.47
CA HIS A 691 2.80 -7.89 -9.74
C HIS A 691 3.34 -9.19 -9.12
N THR A 692 4.06 -9.05 -8.00
CA THR A 692 4.51 -10.20 -7.23
C THR A 692 3.33 -10.75 -6.46
N VAL A 693 3.15 -12.07 -6.45
CA VAL A 693 2.07 -12.70 -5.68
C VAL A 693 2.29 -12.34 -4.22
N PRO A 694 1.29 -11.78 -3.52
CA PRO A 694 1.41 -11.53 -2.09
C PRO A 694 1.80 -12.84 -1.42
N SER A 695 2.97 -12.90 -0.79
CA SER A 695 3.28 -14.00 0.12
C SER A 695 2.16 -14.04 1.15
N SER A 696 1.45 -15.17 1.24
CA SER A 696 0.40 -15.36 2.23
C SER A 696 0.95 -14.88 3.58
N PRO A 697 0.28 -13.92 4.26
CA PRO A 697 0.80 -13.39 5.50
C PRO A 697 0.91 -14.55 6.48
N ARG A 698 2.13 -15.06 6.71
CA ARG A 698 2.40 -15.98 7.79
C ARG A 698 2.05 -15.20 9.05
N GLN A 699 1.01 -15.58 9.79
CA GLN A 699 0.66 -14.86 11.01
C GLN A 699 1.62 -15.27 12.12
N SER A 700 2.01 -14.31 12.96
CA SER A 700 2.76 -14.56 14.19
C SER A 700 1.99 -15.54 15.08
N GLY A 701 2.56 -16.73 15.30
CA GLY A 701 2.05 -17.67 16.28
C GLY A 701 2.18 -17.09 17.69
N LEU A 702 1.19 -17.35 18.56
CA LEU A 702 1.21 -17.01 19.99
C LEU A 702 2.42 -17.68 20.67
N ALA A 703 3.47 -16.90 20.96
CA ALA A 703 4.50 -17.30 21.92
C ALA A 703 4.19 -16.61 23.26
N GLU A 704 3.88 -17.40 24.29
CA GLU A 704 3.82 -16.93 25.66
C GLU A 704 5.23 -16.52 26.10
N GLY A 705 5.47 -15.22 26.34
CA GLY A 705 6.78 -14.71 26.71
C GLY A 705 6.69 -13.46 27.58
N LYS A 706 7.36 -13.52 28.74
CA LYS A 706 7.40 -12.50 29.80
C LYS A 706 7.67 -11.07 29.29
N ALA A 707 6.95 -10.13 29.88
CA ALA A 707 7.14 -8.69 29.70
C ALA A 707 8.50 -8.21 30.22
N ASP A 708 8.93 -7.08 29.66
CA ASP A 708 10.15 -6.30 29.94
C ASP A 708 11.45 -6.85 29.35
N LEU A 709 11.86 -6.32 28.19
CA LEU A 709 13.28 -6.17 27.85
C LEU A 709 13.47 -5.14 26.74
N TYR A 710 14.16 -4.04 27.08
CA TYR A 710 14.97 -3.28 26.14
C TYR A 710 15.96 -4.28 25.53
N VAL A 711 15.76 -4.69 24.27
CA VAL A 711 16.81 -5.41 23.55
C VAL A 711 17.81 -4.37 23.08
N GLU A 712 18.73 -3.99 23.95
CA GLU A 712 20.10 -3.79 23.48
C GLU A 712 20.46 -5.09 22.77
N VAL A 713 20.80 -5.01 21.48
CA VAL A 713 21.56 -6.08 20.82
C VAL A 713 22.97 -6.03 21.40
N ASP A 714 23.05 -6.21 22.72
CA ASP A 714 24.28 -6.58 23.38
C ASP A 714 24.53 -7.99 22.92
N ARG A 715 25.40 -7.99 21.91
CA ARG A 715 26.00 -9.11 21.25
C ARG A 715 25.17 -9.76 20.12
N LEU A 716 25.38 -9.19 18.93
CA LEU A 716 25.70 -10.01 17.74
C LEU A 716 26.96 -10.91 17.98
N ILE A 717 27.56 -10.82 19.17
CA ILE A 717 28.73 -11.52 19.73
C ILE A 717 28.38 -12.72 20.68
N GLU A 718 27.11 -13.04 21.03
CA GLU A 718 26.83 -14.12 22.03
C GLU A 718 26.14 -15.35 21.48
N THR A 719 25.89 -15.42 20.16
CA THR A 719 25.47 -16.68 19.53
C THR A 719 26.54 -17.19 18.58
N LEU A 720 27.77 -17.18 19.12
CA LEU A 720 28.84 -18.15 18.86
C LEU A 720 29.02 -19.10 20.07
N GLN A 721 28.04 -19.19 20.98
CA GLN A 721 28.12 -20.04 22.17
C GLN A 721 27.20 -21.27 22.17
N THR A 722 26.93 -21.83 21.00
CA THR A 722 26.70 -23.28 20.88
C THR A 722 27.61 -23.86 19.80
N PHE A 723 28.91 -23.63 19.98
CA PHE A 723 29.91 -24.68 19.79
C PHE A 723 30.22 -25.28 21.15
N LYS A 724 29.49 -26.33 21.52
CA LYS A 724 29.96 -27.44 22.35
C LYS A 724 29.07 -28.64 22.01
N GLU A 725 29.69 -29.59 21.31
CA GLU A 725 29.31 -31.00 21.11
C GLU A 725 27.91 -31.32 20.58
#